data_AF-A0A3A0E5E0-F1
#
_entry.id   AF-A0A3A0E5E0-F1
#
_cell.length_a   1.000
_cell.length_b   1.000
_cell.length_c   1.000
_cell.angle_alpha   90.00
_cell.angle_beta   90.00
_cell.angle_gamma   90.00
#
_symmetry.space_group_name_H-M   'P 1'
#
loop_
_entity.id
_entity.type
_entity.pdbx_description
1 polymer ?
#
loop_
_entity_poly.entity_id
_entity_poly.type
_entity_poly.pdbx_seq_one_letter_code
_entity_poly.pdbx_strand_id
1 'polypeptide(L)'
;MASVVESPAVAKPRAKYIPAVGPRLRWLLTAVLILVALLSANSVYLLSVTVLEALAGETYQNYFYQYMFLAHLALGLLLIGPFVVFAGVHVYNTRRRKNRRALRAGYALLAASLVLLLSGVLLMRLGDSALLQLREPAARAIVYWLHILSPLAVGWLYWLHRLAGPRIKWRVGFAYAGVVGVACAVMLVSHRTDPRAWFAVGPSEGERYFQPSLARTSTGDFIPAAALMNDAYCKECHADVHAQWSDSVHRFSSFNNPAYLASVRETREFSQKKQGDVKRARWCAGCHDPVPFFSGAFDDPHYDDVADPTAHQGITCTVCHAITNVNSTRGNADFTIEEPLHYPFAFSDNPALLWINKQMVKAKPEFHKKTFLKPFHRTAEFCSTCHKVHLPEALNDYKFVRGQNHYDTYLLSGVSGHRASAFYYPPKTKDNCAACHMPLAESRDFGAKYFDDAKELSVHNHLFPAANTGIAHLRDKPEVVKAHEEFLKGTLRADIFGLREGGDIDGRLTAPLRPRVPAVHPGKKYLLDVVLRTLKLGHPFTQGTVDSNEVWLDVTVKNGDRVVGRLGALDQSSTVDPWTHFVNVFMLDREGNRIDRRNPQDIFVPLYNNQIPPGAAATLHLGLDVPADAAGALSVEVKLQYRKFDARYMEFVTTAAKPNDVPIRGHKRGEPYKNDLPITTIAADRIEFRIAPEGSGEGVVDDAPAPATPMWERWNDYGIGLLLKGPAELRQAGEAFAEVEKLARYDGALNLGRVHYAEGDLDRAVEALERAAKADPPAPPWTVAWLSGLVNRQQGHLAEAEKNFRSVLEDRTPVMIERGYDFSLDYDVINLLGETLFDRAKMLERDPASASEREALLREAAAQFEKTLKLDSENVTAHYNLSLLYRALGDEKRSAEHAAYHERYKLDDNARDSAIAKARKRYPAADRAAEKVVIYSLHRSGAPGLGPTTVADKDAKVRTNAQASDAAGANASVDAGGGR
;
A
#
# COMPACT_ATOMS: atom_id res chain seq x y z
N MET A 1 41.27 -102.34 49.99
CA MET A 1 41.08 -101.73 51.33
C MET A 1 41.11 -100.21 51.18
N ALA A 2 40.30 -99.54 51.99
CA ALA A 2 39.87 -98.14 51.92
C ALA A 2 40.99 -97.08 51.85
N SER A 3 40.73 -95.96 51.18
CA SER A 3 40.38 -94.70 51.88
C SER A 3 39.92 -93.63 50.88
N VAL A 4 38.81 -92.98 51.23
CA VAL A 4 38.29 -91.76 50.61
C VAL A 4 38.90 -90.59 51.38
N VAL A 5 39.51 -89.62 50.69
CA VAL A 5 39.72 -88.26 51.22
C VAL A 5 39.44 -87.27 50.08
N GLU A 6 38.57 -86.32 50.38
CA GLU A 6 37.94 -85.33 49.51
C GLU A 6 38.94 -84.48 48.71
N SER A 7 38.62 -84.23 47.42
CA SER A 7 39.24 -83.17 46.61
C SER A 7 38.34 -81.93 46.56
N PRO A 8 38.91 -80.71 46.66
CA PRO A 8 38.18 -79.49 46.93
C PRO A 8 37.35 -79.00 45.73
N ALA A 9 36.21 -78.38 46.03
CA ALA A 9 35.34 -77.77 45.04
C ALA A 9 36.10 -76.76 44.15
N VAL A 10 36.02 -76.94 42.83
CA VAL A 10 36.53 -76.01 41.83
C VAL A 10 35.83 -74.67 41.99
N ALA A 11 36.55 -73.67 42.51
CA ALA A 11 36.07 -72.30 42.56
C ALA A 11 35.85 -71.79 41.12
N LYS A 12 34.60 -71.51 40.76
CA LYS A 12 34.27 -70.79 39.51
C LYS A 12 35.15 -69.55 39.40
N PRO A 13 35.82 -69.29 38.27
CA PRO A 13 36.64 -68.10 38.10
C PRO A 13 35.79 -66.86 38.42
N ARG A 14 36.17 -66.12 39.46
CA ARG A 14 35.52 -64.85 39.80
C ARG A 14 35.67 -63.96 38.58
N ALA A 15 34.55 -63.65 37.92
CA ALA A 15 34.51 -62.74 36.79
C ALA A 15 35.28 -61.46 37.12
N LYS A 16 36.28 -61.12 36.30
CA LYS A 16 37.16 -59.96 36.50
C LYS A 16 36.29 -58.71 36.73
N TYR A 17 36.40 -58.11 37.91
CA TYR A 17 35.62 -56.92 38.26
C TYR A 17 36.06 -55.75 37.38
N ILE A 18 35.19 -55.35 36.45
CA ILE A 18 35.40 -54.15 35.65
C ILE A 18 34.71 -52.98 36.38
N PRO A 19 35.48 -51.98 36.87
CA PRO A 19 34.88 -50.80 37.48
C PRO A 19 34.00 -50.07 36.47
N ALA A 20 32.84 -49.56 36.91
CA ALA A 20 31.89 -48.85 36.03
C ALA A 20 32.52 -47.62 35.38
N VAL A 21 33.49 -47.00 36.07
CA VAL A 21 34.30 -45.89 35.58
C VAL A 21 35.77 -46.17 35.92
N GLY A 22 36.51 -46.72 34.96
CA GLY A 22 37.96 -46.95 35.06
C GLY A 22 38.78 -45.67 34.96
N PRO A 23 40.11 -45.71 35.18
CA PRO A 23 40.97 -44.51 35.26
C PRO A 23 40.89 -43.60 34.02
N ARG A 24 40.91 -44.18 32.81
CA ARG A 24 40.76 -43.42 31.56
C ARG A 24 39.35 -42.84 31.38
N LEU A 25 38.31 -43.59 31.79
CA LEU A 25 36.93 -43.13 31.72
C LEU A 25 36.61 -42.03 32.76
N ARG A 26 37.39 -41.93 33.84
CA ARG A 26 37.28 -40.83 34.82
C ARG A 26 37.68 -39.49 34.21
N TRP A 27 38.76 -39.45 33.44
CA TRP A 27 39.15 -38.22 32.72
C TRP A 27 38.08 -37.77 31.73
N LEU A 28 37.53 -38.71 30.95
CA LEU A 28 36.45 -38.41 30.02
C LEU A 28 35.18 -37.93 30.76
N LEU A 29 34.81 -38.56 31.88
CA LEU A 29 33.71 -38.11 32.72
C LEU A 29 33.94 -36.70 33.28
N THR A 30 35.15 -36.38 33.72
CA THR A 30 35.49 -35.02 34.18
C THR A 30 35.33 -34.01 33.07
N ALA A 31 35.81 -34.30 31.85
CA ALA A 31 35.63 -33.44 30.69
C ALA A 31 34.14 -33.22 30.36
N VAL A 32 33.34 -34.29 30.35
CA VAL A 32 31.88 -34.22 30.17
C VAL A 32 31.23 -33.34 31.24
N LEU A 33 31.58 -33.52 32.52
CA LEU A 33 31.02 -32.72 33.61
C LEU A 33 31.40 -31.24 33.54
N ILE A 34 32.62 -30.91 33.09
CA ILE A 34 33.05 -29.52 32.86
C ILE A 34 32.22 -28.90 31.73
N LEU A 35 32.08 -29.59 30.60
CA LEU A 35 31.29 -29.10 29.47
C LEU A 35 29.81 -28.91 29.84
N VAL A 36 29.24 -29.85 30.59
CA VAL A 36 27.87 -29.73 31.13
C VAL A 36 27.76 -28.56 32.11
N ALA A 37 28.78 -28.27 32.92
CA ALA A 37 28.79 -27.10 33.81
C ALA A 37 28.74 -25.79 33.04
N LEU A 38 29.61 -25.65 32.03
CA LEU A 38 29.68 -24.46 31.18
C LEU A 38 28.37 -24.27 30.40
N LEU A 39 27.85 -25.34 29.79
CA LEU A 39 26.55 -25.32 29.12
C LEU A 39 25.42 -24.96 30.08
N SER A 40 25.41 -25.50 31.30
CA SER A 40 24.36 -25.17 32.29
C SER A 40 24.39 -23.69 32.64
N ALA A 41 25.57 -23.11 32.92
CA ALA A 41 25.71 -21.69 33.21
C ALA A 41 25.25 -20.82 32.03
N ASN A 42 25.68 -21.17 30.83
CA ASN A 42 25.30 -20.48 29.61
C ASN A 42 23.80 -20.59 29.30
N SER A 43 23.20 -21.79 29.42
CA SER A 43 21.75 -22.01 29.28
C SER A 43 20.94 -21.23 30.30
N VAL A 44 21.38 -21.18 31.57
CA VAL A 44 20.71 -20.39 32.60
C VAL A 44 20.73 -18.91 32.22
N TYR A 45 21.87 -18.38 31.79
CA TYR A 45 21.94 -16.99 31.29
C TYR A 45 20.99 -16.75 30.10
N LEU A 46 21.04 -17.58 29.05
CA LEU A 46 20.21 -17.41 27.86
C LEU A 46 18.71 -17.50 28.20
N LEU A 47 18.33 -18.44 29.08
CA LEU A 47 16.97 -18.58 29.56
C LEU A 47 16.54 -17.39 30.41
N SER A 48 17.40 -16.89 31.32
CA SER A 48 17.10 -15.71 32.13
C SER A 48 16.82 -14.48 31.27
N VAL A 49 17.62 -14.24 30.23
CA VAL A 49 17.36 -13.14 29.27
C VAL A 49 16.04 -13.38 28.54
N THR A 50 15.81 -14.59 28.03
CA THR A 50 14.57 -14.92 27.29
C THR A 50 13.31 -14.75 28.16
N VAL A 51 13.37 -15.16 29.44
CA VAL A 51 12.27 -14.98 30.40
C VAL A 51 12.07 -13.50 30.73
N LEU A 52 13.16 -12.75 30.91
CA LEU A 52 13.07 -11.32 31.17
C LEU A 52 12.41 -10.57 30.00
N GLU A 53 12.77 -10.90 28.76
CA GLU A 53 12.12 -10.36 27.57
C GLU A 53 10.62 -10.70 27.51
N ALA A 54 10.26 -11.94 27.84
CA ALA A 54 8.86 -12.38 27.85
C ALA A 54 8.03 -11.65 28.92
N LEU A 55 8.63 -11.29 30.06
CA LEU A 55 7.97 -10.57 31.15
C LEU A 55 7.89 -9.06 30.91
N ALA A 56 8.96 -8.46 30.36
CA ALA A 56 9.05 -7.02 30.15
C ALA A 56 8.44 -6.56 28.81
N GLY A 57 8.33 -7.45 27.83
CA GLY A 57 7.95 -7.10 26.45
C GLY A 57 9.06 -6.39 25.64
N GLU A 58 10.22 -6.14 26.26
CA GLU A 58 11.38 -5.53 25.63
C GLU A 58 12.39 -6.57 25.11
N THR A 59 13.34 -6.17 24.26
CA THR A 59 14.44 -7.06 23.84
C THR A 59 15.73 -6.70 24.53
N TYR A 60 16.27 -7.71 25.21
CA TYR A 60 17.53 -7.68 25.91
C TYR A 60 18.60 -8.51 25.17
N GLN A 61 18.24 -9.23 24.09
CA GLN A 61 19.22 -9.90 23.24
C GLN A 61 20.16 -8.90 22.54
N ASN A 62 21.30 -8.63 23.16
CA ASN A 62 22.37 -7.77 22.66
C ASN A 62 23.49 -8.58 21.98
N TYR A 63 24.57 -7.90 21.56
CA TYR A 63 25.72 -8.56 20.95
C TYR A 63 26.30 -9.66 21.85
N PHE A 64 26.43 -9.40 23.15
CA PHE A 64 26.91 -10.39 24.12
C PHE A 64 26.01 -11.64 24.18
N TYR A 65 24.68 -11.47 24.14
CA TYR A 65 23.75 -12.59 24.00
C TYR A 65 24.05 -13.42 22.75
N GLN A 66 24.32 -12.81 21.60
CA GLN A 66 24.63 -13.54 20.37
C GLN A 66 25.92 -14.37 20.52
N TYR A 67 26.97 -13.84 21.15
CA TYR A 67 28.18 -14.62 21.43
C TYR A 67 27.96 -15.72 22.45
N MET A 68 27.12 -15.50 23.46
CA MET A 68 26.75 -16.55 24.41
C MET A 68 25.91 -17.64 23.73
N PHE A 69 25.05 -17.28 22.78
CA PHE A 69 24.33 -18.26 21.96
C PHE A 69 25.29 -19.03 21.04
N LEU A 70 26.25 -18.37 20.40
CA LEU A 70 27.31 -19.04 19.63
C LEU A 70 28.11 -20.01 20.51
N ALA A 71 28.47 -19.58 21.72
CA ALA A 71 29.15 -20.43 22.70
C ALA A 71 28.28 -21.64 23.10
N HIS A 72 26.96 -21.45 23.23
CA HIS A 72 26.02 -22.56 23.47
C HIS A 72 26.11 -23.62 22.38
N LEU A 73 26.04 -23.20 21.11
CA LEU A 73 26.13 -24.09 19.96
C LEU A 73 27.48 -24.81 19.92
N ALA A 74 28.58 -24.08 20.10
CA ALA A 74 29.93 -24.64 20.07
C ALA A 74 30.17 -25.64 21.20
N LEU A 75 29.80 -25.29 22.44
CA LEU A 75 29.93 -26.17 23.61
C LEU A 75 29.02 -27.42 23.49
N GLY A 76 27.81 -27.24 22.94
CA GLY A 76 26.86 -28.33 22.69
C GLY A 76 27.43 -29.35 21.71
N LEU A 77 27.94 -28.89 20.56
CA LEU A 77 28.60 -29.74 19.57
C LEU A 77 29.84 -30.44 20.16
N LEU A 78 30.66 -29.70 20.92
CA LEU A 78 31.85 -30.26 21.58
C LEU A 78 31.51 -31.34 22.62
N LEU A 79 30.33 -31.25 23.27
CA LEU A 79 29.87 -32.24 24.25
C LEU A 79 29.47 -33.58 23.60
N ILE A 80 28.92 -33.58 22.39
CA ILE A 80 28.32 -34.77 21.75
C ILE A 80 29.32 -35.94 21.71
N GLY A 81 30.50 -35.74 21.14
CA GLY A 81 31.51 -36.80 20.98
C GLY A 81 31.96 -37.42 22.31
N PRO A 82 32.52 -36.63 23.25
CA PRO A 82 32.91 -37.09 24.57
C PRO A 82 31.77 -37.78 25.34
N PHE A 83 30.56 -37.23 25.29
CA PHE A 83 29.40 -37.79 25.98
C PHE A 83 28.99 -39.15 25.39
N VAL A 84 28.87 -39.26 24.07
CA VAL A 84 28.46 -40.51 23.40
C VAL A 84 29.50 -41.61 23.63
N VAL A 85 30.79 -41.28 23.55
CA VAL A 85 31.88 -42.24 23.86
C VAL A 85 31.83 -42.65 25.33
N PHE A 86 31.65 -41.71 26.26
CA PHE A 86 31.51 -42.01 27.68
C PHE A 86 30.31 -42.93 27.94
N ALA A 87 29.14 -42.56 27.42
CA ALA A 87 27.90 -43.29 27.60
C ALA A 87 27.99 -44.72 27.03
N GLY A 88 28.52 -44.87 25.82
CA GLY A 88 28.70 -46.18 25.17
C GLY A 88 29.63 -47.10 25.96
N VAL A 89 30.81 -46.60 26.37
CA VAL A 89 31.77 -47.38 27.18
C VAL A 89 31.19 -47.67 28.57
N HIS A 90 30.47 -46.73 29.17
CA HIS A 90 29.85 -46.91 30.48
C HIS A 90 28.74 -47.96 30.46
N VAL A 91 27.86 -47.94 29.45
CA VAL A 91 26.84 -48.97 29.24
C VAL A 91 27.48 -50.32 29.00
N TYR A 92 28.51 -50.40 28.14
CA TYR A 92 29.22 -51.65 27.86
C TYR A 92 29.81 -52.28 29.13
N ASN A 93 30.40 -51.47 30.02
CA ASN A 93 30.99 -51.92 31.28
C ASN A 93 29.95 -52.30 32.34
N THR A 94 28.71 -51.84 32.22
CA THR A 94 27.68 -51.99 33.25
C THR A 94 26.52 -52.92 32.85
N ARG A 95 26.34 -53.23 31.56
CA ARG A 95 25.20 -54.01 31.01
C ARG A 95 24.94 -55.37 31.65
N ARG A 96 25.95 -55.99 32.29
CA ARG A 96 25.85 -57.31 32.96
C ARG A 96 25.72 -57.22 34.49
N ARG A 97 25.51 -56.03 35.07
CA ARG A 97 25.41 -55.85 36.53
C ARG A 97 24.05 -56.34 37.06
N LYS A 98 24.04 -56.87 38.29
CA LYS A 98 22.83 -57.43 38.94
C LYS A 98 21.84 -56.37 39.43
N ASN A 99 22.26 -55.12 39.63
CA ASN A 99 21.39 -54.03 40.09
C ASN A 99 20.51 -53.51 38.94
N ARG A 100 19.35 -54.16 38.76
CA ARG A 100 18.39 -53.84 37.69
C ARG A 100 17.78 -52.43 37.82
N ARG A 101 17.65 -51.90 39.05
CA ARG A 101 17.11 -50.54 39.28
C ARG A 101 18.07 -49.47 38.74
N ALA A 102 19.36 -49.57 39.07
CA ALA A 102 20.38 -48.64 38.55
C ALA A 102 20.55 -48.73 37.03
N LEU A 103 20.44 -49.94 36.45
CA LEU A 103 20.49 -50.16 35.00
C LEU A 103 19.31 -49.50 34.27
N ARG A 104 18.07 -49.69 34.74
CA ARG A 104 16.88 -49.07 34.14
C ARG A 104 16.95 -47.54 34.20
N ALA A 105 17.30 -46.99 35.37
CA ALA A 105 17.50 -45.54 35.52
C ALA A 105 18.62 -45.01 34.60
N GLY A 106 19.70 -45.79 34.40
CA GLY A 106 20.79 -45.44 33.49
C GLY A 106 20.38 -45.44 32.01
N TYR A 107 19.57 -46.41 31.56
CA TYR A 107 19.03 -46.41 30.20
C TYR A 107 18.03 -45.28 29.96
N ALA A 108 17.17 -44.98 30.94
CA ALA A 108 16.26 -43.84 30.87
C ALA A 108 17.04 -42.51 30.80
N LEU A 109 18.08 -42.35 31.63
CA LEU A 109 18.97 -41.20 31.59
C LEU A 109 19.66 -41.05 30.23
N LEU A 110 20.16 -42.16 29.66
CA LEU A 110 20.76 -42.16 28.33
C LEU A 110 19.75 -41.73 27.25
N ALA A 111 18.54 -42.29 27.26
CA ALA A 111 17.50 -41.93 26.31
C ALA A 111 17.14 -40.43 26.40
N ALA A 112 16.92 -39.90 27.61
CA ALA A 112 16.65 -38.47 27.82
C ALA A 112 17.83 -37.59 27.37
N SER A 113 19.06 -38.03 27.61
CA SER A 113 20.26 -37.31 27.16
C SER A 113 20.41 -37.33 25.64
N LEU A 114 20.07 -38.45 24.98
CA LEU A 114 20.05 -38.53 23.51
C LEU A 114 18.96 -37.62 22.93
N VAL A 115 17.77 -37.56 23.55
CA VAL A 115 16.73 -36.59 23.15
C VAL A 115 17.25 -35.16 23.26
N LEU A 116 17.93 -34.80 24.36
CA LEU A 116 18.54 -33.48 24.54
C LEU A 116 19.54 -33.15 23.42
N LEU A 117 20.47 -34.07 23.13
CA LEU A 117 21.50 -33.84 22.11
C LEU A 117 20.90 -33.81 20.69
N LEU A 118 19.99 -34.74 20.36
CA LEU A 118 19.35 -34.80 19.05
C LEU A 118 18.45 -33.59 18.81
N SER A 119 17.66 -33.17 19.80
CA SER A 119 16.85 -31.95 19.70
C SER A 119 17.71 -30.71 19.50
N GLY A 120 18.88 -30.62 20.15
CA GLY A 120 19.83 -29.53 19.95
C GLY A 120 20.36 -29.47 18.52
N VAL A 121 20.77 -30.62 17.95
CA VAL A 121 21.24 -30.70 16.56
C VAL A 121 20.13 -30.38 15.56
N LEU A 122 18.91 -30.87 15.79
CA LEU A 122 17.76 -30.60 14.92
C LEU A 122 17.39 -29.10 14.92
N LEU A 123 17.49 -28.42 16.06
CA LEU A 123 17.26 -26.97 16.15
C LEU A 123 18.28 -26.13 15.39
N MET A 124 19.47 -26.67 15.10
CA MET A 124 20.47 -25.99 14.25
C MET A 124 20.09 -25.96 12.77
N ARG A 125 19.11 -26.77 12.34
CA ARG A 125 18.58 -26.79 10.96
C ARG A 125 19.64 -27.05 9.88
N LEU A 126 20.50 -28.03 10.12
CA LEU A 126 21.65 -28.36 9.26
C LEU A 126 21.22 -29.07 7.96
N GLY A 127 21.88 -28.76 6.84
CA GLY A 127 21.71 -29.47 5.56
C GLY A 127 20.43 -29.11 4.79
N ASP A 128 20.20 -29.78 3.64
CA ASP A 128 19.12 -29.46 2.69
C ASP A 128 17.89 -30.37 2.79
N SER A 129 17.91 -31.39 3.64
CA SER A 129 16.78 -32.30 3.78
C SER A 129 15.66 -31.67 4.62
N ALA A 130 14.41 -31.91 4.19
CA ALA A 130 13.22 -31.37 4.87
C ALA A 130 13.14 -31.79 6.35
N LEU A 131 13.62 -33.00 6.68
CA LEU A 131 13.67 -33.53 8.06
C LEU A 131 14.63 -32.74 8.97
N LEU A 132 15.76 -32.28 8.44
CA LEU A 132 16.75 -31.57 9.23
C LEU A 132 16.47 -30.07 9.30
N GLN A 133 15.82 -29.48 8.30
CA GLN A 133 15.55 -28.03 8.29
C GLN A 133 14.39 -27.57 9.18
N LEU A 134 13.53 -28.48 9.67
CA LEU A 134 12.39 -28.16 10.55
C LEU A 134 11.60 -26.91 10.12
N ARG A 135 11.23 -26.84 8.82
CA ARG A 135 10.52 -25.68 8.25
C ARG A 135 9.09 -25.54 8.77
N GLU A 136 8.46 -26.66 9.13
CA GLU A 136 7.08 -26.68 9.64
C GLU A 136 7.04 -26.13 11.09
N PRO A 137 6.21 -25.10 11.36
CA PRO A 137 6.19 -24.42 12.66
C PRO A 137 5.90 -25.32 13.87
N ALA A 138 4.98 -26.29 13.76
CA ALA A 138 4.59 -27.14 14.88
C ALA A 138 5.70 -28.15 15.24
N ALA A 139 6.31 -28.80 14.24
CA ALA A 139 7.45 -29.69 14.41
C ALA A 139 8.61 -28.96 15.10
N ARG A 140 8.90 -27.73 14.69
CA ARG A 140 9.91 -26.90 15.36
C ARG A 140 9.56 -26.63 16.82
N ALA A 141 8.32 -26.27 17.11
CA ALA A 141 7.87 -26.00 18.48
C ALA A 141 8.02 -27.23 19.38
N ILE A 142 7.68 -28.41 18.88
CA ILE A 142 7.86 -29.68 19.60
C ILE A 142 9.34 -29.93 19.92
N VAL A 143 10.22 -29.83 18.93
CA VAL A 143 11.67 -30.05 19.13
C VAL A 143 12.26 -29.02 20.10
N TYR A 144 11.82 -27.76 20.01
CA TYR A 144 12.22 -26.70 20.95
C TYR A 144 11.86 -27.03 22.40
N TRP A 145 10.61 -27.42 22.65
CA TRP A 145 10.17 -27.80 24.00
C TRP A 145 10.85 -29.07 24.50
N LEU A 146 11.11 -30.05 23.63
CA LEU A 146 11.92 -31.22 23.99
C LEU A 146 13.33 -30.81 24.43
N HIS A 147 13.96 -29.86 23.74
CA HIS A 147 15.29 -29.37 24.07
C HIS A 147 15.32 -28.61 25.42
N ILE A 148 14.27 -27.84 25.73
CA ILE A 148 14.17 -27.08 26.98
C ILE A 148 13.83 -27.95 28.18
N LEU A 149 12.95 -28.95 28.02
CA LEU A 149 12.47 -29.78 29.14
C LEU A 149 13.37 -30.98 29.43
N SER A 150 14.08 -31.51 28.42
CA SER A 150 14.96 -32.67 28.60
C SER A 150 16.10 -32.49 29.61
N PRO A 151 16.74 -31.30 29.82
CA PRO A 151 17.73 -31.10 30.87
C PRO A 151 17.16 -31.34 32.28
N LEU A 152 15.90 -30.97 32.53
CA LEU A 152 15.24 -31.23 33.82
C LEU A 152 15.07 -32.74 34.04
N ALA A 153 14.63 -33.46 33.00
CA ALA A 153 14.53 -34.91 33.02
C ALA A 153 15.90 -35.58 33.20
N VAL A 154 16.94 -35.10 32.51
CA VAL A 154 18.33 -35.59 32.63
C VAL A 154 18.85 -35.38 34.06
N GLY A 155 18.64 -34.19 34.64
CA GLY A 155 19.05 -33.89 36.02
C GLY A 155 18.35 -34.79 37.05
N TRP A 156 17.03 -34.95 36.92
CA TRP A 156 16.24 -35.84 37.77
C TRP A 156 16.64 -37.32 37.64
N LEU A 157 16.77 -37.80 36.41
CA LEU A 157 17.17 -39.19 36.12
C LEU A 157 18.62 -39.47 36.55
N TYR A 158 19.51 -38.48 36.47
CA TYR A 158 20.87 -38.57 37.01
C TYR A 158 20.85 -38.72 38.53
N TRP A 159 20.02 -37.94 39.23
CA TRP A 159 19.83 -38.07 40.68
C TRP A 159 19.32 -39.47 41.06
N LEU A 160 18.27 -39.97 40.38
CA LEU A 160 17.75 -41.33 40.58
C LEU A 160 18.79 -42.42 40.28
N HIS A 161 19.56 -42.26 39.20
CA HIS A 161 20.63 -43.19 38.83
C HIS A 161 21.74 -43.25 39.91
N ARG A 162 22.06 -42.12 40.55
CA ARG A 162 23.03 -42.03 41.65
C ARG A 162 22.48 -42.53 42.99
N LEU A 163 21.19 -42.35 43.27
CA LEU A 163 20.52 -42.92 44.45
C LEU A 163 20.51 -44.45 44.41
N ALA A 164 20.29 -45.05 43.24
CA ALA A 164 20.35 -46.49 43.04
C ALA A 164 21.80 -47.04 42.93
N GLY A 165 22.82 -46.17 42.96
CA GLY A 165 24.24 -46.47 42.74
C GLY A 165 25.17 -45.90 43.84
N PRO A 166 26.42 -45.50 43.51
CA PRO A 166 27.33 -44.89 44.49
C PRO A 166 26.84 -43.51 44.97
N ARG A 167 26.92 -43.25 46.29
CA ARG A 167 26.46 -42.00 46.93
C ARG A 167 26.97 -40.74 46.20
N ILE A 168 26.12 -39.71 46.14
CA ILE A 168 26.46 -38.39 45.58
C ILE A 168 27.46 -37.72 46.53
N LYS A 169 28.57 -37.21 45.99
CA LYS A 169 29.51 -36.37 46.75
C LYS A 169 29.01 -34.94 46.75
N TRP A 170 28.14 -34.60 47.70
CA TRP A 170 27.49 -33.27 47.77
C TRP A 170 28.47 -32.10 47.73
N ARG A 171 29.68 -32.23 48.29
CA ARG A 171 30.75 -31.22 48.16
C ARG A 171 31.09 -30.86 46.71
N VAL A 172 31.11 -31.85 45.80
CA VAL A 172 31.35 -31.63 44.36
C VAL A 172 30.14 -30.97 43.71
N GLY A 173 28.92 -31.34 44.14
CA GLY A 173 27.68 -30.70 43.68
C GLY A 173 27.57 -29.23 44.08
N PHE A 174 27.92 -28.88 45.32
CA PHE A 174 27.96 -27.49 45.78
C PHE A 174 29.06 -26.68 45.09
N ALA A 175 30.25 -27.26 44.87
CA ALA A 175 31.30 -26.61 44.10
C ALA A 175 30.86 -26.34 42.64
N TYR A 176 30.19 -27.31 42.01
CA TYR A 176 29.60 -27.15 40.67
C TYR A 176 28.56 -26.01 40.65
N ALA A 177 27.64 -25.99 41.60
CA ALA A 177 26.62 -24.94 41.69
C ALA A 177 27.24 -23.55 41.93
N GLY A 178 28.29 -23.46 42.76
CA GLY A 178 29.03 -22.23 42.99
C GLY A 178 29.72 -21.70 41.73
N VAL A 179 30.39 -22.57 40.96
CA VAL A 179 31.04 -22.19 39.69
C VAL A 179 30.02 -21.71 38.68
N VAL A 180 28.89 -22.42 38.53
CA VAL A 180 27.79 -22.02 37.65
C VAL A 180 27.22 -20.67 38.08
N GLY A 181 26.98 -20.46 39.37
CA GLY A 181 26.47 -19.21 39.92
C GLY A 181 27.39 -18.01 39.66
N VAL A 182 28.70 -18.16 39.88
CA VAL A 182 29.69 -17.12 39.59
C VAL A 182 29.74 -16.82 38.08
N ALA A 183 29.76 -17.84 37.23
CA ALA A 183 29.75 -17.66 35.78
C ALA A 183 28.49 -16.91 35.29
N CYS A 184 27.32 -17.25 35.82
CA CYS A 184 26.07 -16.53 35.53
C CYS A 184 26.14 -15.06 35.99
N ALA A 185 26.68 -14.79 37.18
CA ALA A 185 26.83 -13.41 37.67
C ALA A 185 27.75 -12.58 36.77
N VAL A 186 28.87 -13.13 36.33
CA VAL A 186 29.79 -12.47 35.38
C VAL A 186 29.11 -12.18 34.04
N MET A 187 28.35 -13.16 33.50
CA MET A 187 27.59 -12.98 32.26
C MET A 187 26.52 -11.88 32.39
N LEU A 188 25.81 -11.83 33.53
CA LEU A 188 24.80 -10.79 33.79
C LEU A 188 25.40 -9.39 33.93
N VAL A 189 26.58 -9.26 34.57
CA VAL A 189 27.30 -7.97 34.64
C VAL A 189 27.75 -7.54 33.25
N SER A 190 28.29 -8.47 32.45
CA SER A 190 28.74 -8.19 31.08
C SER A 190 27.58 -7.76 30.18
N HIS A 191 26.39 -8.35 30.37
CA HIS A 191 25.18 -8.00 29.64
C HIS A 191 24.71 -6.56 29.88
N ARG A 192 24.97 -5.98 31.06
CA ARG A 192 24.53 -4.61 31.42
C ARG A 192 25.32 -3.50 30.74
N THR A 193 26.37 -3.83 29.98
CA THR A 193 27.21 -2.83 29.31
C THR A 193 26.62 -2.27 28.02
N ASP A 194 25.34 -2.55 27.71
CA ASP A 194 24.72 -2.17 26.44
C ASP A 194 23.26 -1.70 26.62
N PRO A 195 23.01 -0.42 26.96
CA PRO A 195 21.67 0.15 27.07
C PRO A 195 21.14 0.55 25.69
N ARG A 196 20.51 -0.38 24.97
CA ARG A 196 19.94 -0.09 23.63
C ARG A 196 18.51 0.44 23.71
N ALA A 197 18.19 1.40 22.85
CA ALA A 197 16.84 1.88 22.61
C ALA A 197 16.29 1.27 21.31
N TRP A 198 15.56 0.16 21.41
CA TRP A 198 14.89 -0.43 20.25
C TRP A 198 13.78 0.49 19.74
N PHE A 199 13.60 0.53 18.41
CA PHE A 199 12.58 1.36 17.74
C PHE A 199 12.76 2.86 18.00
N ALA A 200 14.02 3.32 18.06
CA ALA A 200 14.34 4.72 18.27
C ALA A 200 13.68 5.62 17.21
N VAL A 201 13.07 6.72 17.68
CA VAL A 201 12.42 7.74 16.86
C VAL A 201 13.45 8.64 16.14
N GLY A 202 14.72 8.62 16.59
CA GLY A 202 15.81 9.47 16.09
C GLY A 202 15.66 10.93 16.53
N PRO A 203 16.77 11.71 16.60
CA PRO A 203 16.71 13.12 16.96
C PRO A 203 16.02 13.94 15.86
N SER A 204 15.26 14.97 16.25
CA SER A 204 14.61 15.89 15.31
C SER A 204 15.61 16.70 14.48
N GLU A 205 16.81 16.92 15.02
CA GLU A 205 17.91 17.65 14.41
C GLU A 205 18.45 16.95 13.15
N GLY A 206 18.34 15.62 13.08
CA GLY A 206 18.75 14.84 11.91
C GLY A 206 17.95 15.17 10.64
N GLU A 207 16.73 15.70 10.80
CA GLU A 207 15.88 16.13 9.68
C GLU A 207 16.55 17.23 8.84
N ARG A 208 17.34 18.12 9.46
CA ARG A 208 18.00 19.23 8.77
C ARG A 208 18.94 18.75 7.66
N TYR A 209 19.57 17.59 7.84
CA TYR A 209 20.47 17.06 6.83
C TYR A 209 19.70 16.53 5.61
N PHE A 210 18.52 15.93 5.82
CA PHE A 210 17.75 15.23 4.80
C PHE A 210 16.62 16.07 4.17
N GLN A 211 16.30 17.24 4.73
CA GLN A 211 15.33 18.18 4.13
C GLN A 211 15.66 18.50 2.67
N PRO A 212 14.63 18.65 1.80
CA PRO A 212 13.18 18.68 2.10
C PRO A 212 12.46 17.32 2.23
N SER A 213 13.17 16.19 2.21
CA SER A 213 12.58 14.92 2.69
C SER A 213 12.38 14.97 4.21
N LEU A 214 11.36 14.29 4.72
CA LEU A 214 11.08 14.16 6.15
C LEU A 214 11.78 12.95 6.78
N ALA A 215 12.59 12.21 6.00
CA ALA A 215 13.30 11.05 6.49
C ALA A 215 14.36 11.39 7.55
N ARG A 216 14.56 10.46 8.49
CA ARG A 216 15.52 10.60 9.59
C ARG A 216 16.33 9.33 9.77
N THR A 217 17.55 9.48 10.26
CA THR A 217 18.32 8.35 10.82
C THR A 217 18.20 8.35 12.34
N SER A 218 18.35 7.17 12.97
CA SER A 218 18.23 7.05 14.43
C SER A 218 19.29 7.84 15.21
N THR A 219 20.45 8.13 14.61
CA THR A 219 21.54 8.91 15.22
C THR A 219 21.62 10.36 14.70
N GLY A 220 21.00 10.65 13.55
CA GLY A 220 21.23 11.88 12.80
C GLY A 220 22.43 11.82 11.85
N ASP A 221 23.22 10.74 11.87
CA ASP A 221 24.35 10.50 10.97
C ASP A 221 23.95 9.66 9.75
N PHE A 222 24.87 9.50 8.81
CA PHE A 222 24.72 8.60 7.67
C PHE A 222 24.80 7.13 8.04
N ILE A 223 24.17 6.30 7.21
CA ILE A 223 24.25 4.84 7.28
C ILE A 223 25.20 4.36 6.17
N PRO A 224 26.19 3.49 6.49
CA PRO A 224 27.07 2.92 5.47
C PRO A 224 26.29 2.22 4.35
N ALA A 225 26.60 2.54 3.09
CA ALA A 225 25.89 1.97 1.94
C ALA A 225 25.87 0.44 1.95
N ALA A 226 26.96 -0.21 2.36
CA ALA A 226 27.07 -1.66 2.45
C ALA A 226 26.02 -2.29 3.39
N ALA A 227 25.59 -1.59 4.44
CA ALA A 227 24.54 -2.07 5.33
C ALA A 227 23.17 -2.06 4.65
N LEU A 228 22.92 -1.08 3.78
CA LEU A 228 21.66 -0.93 3.04
C LEU A 228 21.59 -1.80 1.78
N MET A 229 22.73 -2.23 1.23
CA MET A 229 22.85 -2.96 -0.06
C MET A 229 22.96 -4.49 0.08
N ASN A 230 22.53 -5.05 1.22
CA ASN A 230 22.80 -6.45 1.55
C ASN A 230 21.73 -7.44 1.08
N ASP A 231 21.11 -7.21 -0.09
CA ASP A 231 20.02 -8.06 -0.60
C ASP A 231 20.48 -9.50 -0.92
N ALA A 232 21.75 -9.66 -1.33
CA ALA A 232 22.34 -10.97 -1.59
C ALA A 232 22.37 -11.86 -0.34
N TYR A 233 22.59 -11.28 0.85
CA TYR A 233 22.52 -11.99 2.11
C TYR A 233 21.09 -12.43 2.44
N CYS A 234 20.10 -11.57 2.20
CA CYS A 234 18.68 -11.90 2.39
C CYS A 234 18.25 -13.07 1.48
N LYS A 235 18.65 -13.04 0.21
CA LYS A 235 18.32 -14.05 -0.82
C LYS A 235 18.66 -15.48 -0.40
N GLU A 236 19.67 -15.69 0.42
CA GLU A 236 20.09 -17.04 0.83
C GLU A 236 19.05 -17.79 1.67
N CYS A 237 18.16 -17.06 2.36
CA CYS A 237 17.05 -17.63 3.12
C CYS A 237 15.66 -17.23 2.57
N HIS A 238 15.61 -16.21 1.71
CA HIS A 238 14.42 -15.59 1.13
C HIS A 238 14.50 -15.53 -0.39
N ALA A 239 14.73 -16.67 -1.04
CA ALA A 239 15.00 -16.74 -2.47
C ALA A 239 13.75 -16.41 -3.30
N ASP A 240 12.58 -16.90 -2.87
CA ASP A 240 11.31 -16.66 -3.57
C ASP A 240 10.91 -15.19 -3.45
N VAL A 241 11.00 -14.62 -2.24
CA VAL A 241 10.72 -13.20 -2.01
C VAL A 241 11.69 -12.29 -2.77
N HIS A 242 12.99 -12.61 -2.75
CA HIS A 242 13.97 -11.84 -3.52
C HIS A 242 13.68 -11.90 -5.02
N ALA A 243 13.30 -13.06 -5.57
CA ALA A 243 12.96 -13.18 -6.98
C ALA A 243 11.79 -12.25 -7.37
N GLN A 244 10.76 -12.19 -6.53
CA GLN A 244 9.62 -11.28 -6.71
C GLN A 244 10.05 -9.81 -6.62
N TRP A 245 10.76 -9.42 -5.55
CA TRP A 245 11.24 -8.05 -5.34
C TRP A 245 12.16 -7.58 -6.46
N SER A 246 13.03 -8.45 -6.96
CA SER A 246 14.06 -8.09 -7.95
C SER A 246 13.50 -7.61 -9.29
N ASP A 247 12.22 -7.86 -9.56
CA ASP A 247 11.51 -7.36 -10.74
C ASP A 247 10.42 -6.31 -10.40
N SER A 248 10.29 -5.93 -9.13
CA SER A 248 9.34 -4.91 -8.67
C SER A 248 9.77 -3.48 -8.97
N VAL A 249 8.81 -2.55 -9.02
CA VAL A 249 9.11 -1.11 -9.16
C VAL A 249 9.77 -0.49 -7.92
N HIS A 250 9.75 -1.17 -6.76
CA HIS A 250 10.56 -0.77 -5.60
C HIS A 250 12.05 -1.00 -5.85
N ARG A 251 12.43 -2.14 -6.47
CA ARG A 251 13.80 -2.36 -6.94
C ARG A 251 14.19 -1.37 -8.05
N PHE A 252 13.22 -0.96 -8.86
CA PHE A 252 13.39 0.03 -9.94
C PHE A 252 12.88 1.42 -9.58
N SER A 253 13.08 1.83 -8.32
CA SER A 253 12.68 3.17 -7.85
C SER A 253 13.73 4.23 -8.14
N SER A 254 15.01 3.86 -8.28
CA SER A 254 16.15 4.77 -8.35
C SER A 254 16.61 5.03 -9.79
N PHE A 255 17.85 5.45 -10.00
CA PHE A 255 18.42 5.83 -11.30
C PHE A 255 18.43 4.68 -12.33
N ASN A 256 18.26 3.44 -11.88
CA ASN A 256 18.03 2.25 -12.72
C ASN A 256 16.67 2.22 -13.47
N ASN A 257 15.82 3.24 -13.28
CA ASN A 257 14.57 3.43 -13.97
C ASN A 257 14.68 4.66 -14.90
N PRO A 258 14.66 4.48 -16.23
CA PRO A 258 14.91 5.57 -17.18
C PRO A 258 13.89 6.71 -17.08
N ALA A 259 12.63 6.39 -16.73
CA ALA A 259 11.60 7.40 -16.56
C ALA A 259 11.88 8.28 -15.32
N TYR A 260 12.20 7.64 -14.18
CA TYR A 260 12.57 8.36 -12.97
C TYR A 260 13.88 9.14 -13.16
N LEU A 261 14.90 8.52 -13.76
CA LEU A 261 16.20 9.11 -14.07
C LEU A 261 16.06 10.45 -14.80
N ALA A 262 15.23 10.51 -15.85
CA ALA A 262 14.99 11.74 -16.59
C ALA A 262 14.37 12.84 -15.70
N SER A 263 13.39 12.49 -14.87
CA SER A 263 12.68 13.43 -13.99
C SER A 263 13.57 13.96 -12.87
N VAL A 264 14.32 13.09 -12.18
CA VAL A 264 15.20 13.50 -11.08
C VAL A 264 16.38 14.33 -11.58
N ARG A 265 16.92 14.02 -12.77
CA ARG A 265 17.96 14.85 -13.41
C ARG A 265 17.44 16.25 -13.70
N GLU A 266 16.21 16.39 -14.22
CA GLU A 266 15.59 17.69 -14.44
C GLU A 266 15.45 18.50 -13.15
N THR A 267 15.00 17.89 -12.05
CA THR A 267 14.92 18.56 -10.74
C THR A 267 16.31 18.94 -10.20
N ARG A 268 17.32 18.07 -10.37
CA ARG A 268 18.71 18.36 -9.99
C ARG A 268 19.28 19.54 -10.79
N GLU A 269 19.04 19.57 -12.10
CA GLU A 269 19.45 20.68 -12.97
C GLU A 269 18.74 21.98 -12.61
N PHE A 270 17.43 21.93 -12.32
CA PHE A 270 16.66 23.08 -11.86
C PHE A 270 17.23 23.63 -10.54
N SER A 271 17.51 22.75 -9.58
CA SER A 271 18.15 23.11 -8.31
C SER A 271 19.51 23.75 -8.54
N GLN A 272 20.36 23.14 -9.37
CA GLN A 272 21.70 23.63 -9.66
C GLN A 272 21.67 25.03 -10.29
N LYS A 273 20.75 25.27 -11.23
CA LYS A 273 20.57 26.58 -11.89
C LYS A 273 20.04 27.66 -10.95
N LYS A 274 19.25 27.29 -9.93
CA LYS A 274 18.58 28.23 -9.03
C LYS A 274 19.35 28.52 -7.74
N GLN A 275 19.95 27.50 -7.13
CA GLN A 275 20.57 27.56 -5.81
C GLN A 275 22.05 27.14 -5.81
N GLY A 276 22.56 26.60 -6.92
CA GLY A 276 23.96 26.14 -7.00
C GLY A 276 24.21 24.79 -6.32
N ASP A 277 23.16 24.08 -5.90
CA ASP A 277 23.23 22.73 -5.34
C ASP A 277 22.10 21.83 -5.87
N VAL A 278 22.09 20.56 -5.46
CA VAL A 278 21.10 19.54 -5.88
C VAL A 278 20.07 19.20 -4.80
N LYS A 279 20.01 19.95 -3.69
CA LYS A 279 19.30 19.54 -2.47
C LYS A 279 17.79 19.44 -2.63
N ARG A 280 17.18 20.15 -3.59
CA ARG A 280 15.74 19.98 -3.88
C ARG A 280 15.38 18.55 -4.25
N ALA A 281 16.30 17.83 -4.93
CA ALA A 281 16.09 16.44 -5.32
C ALA A 281 16.04 15.47 -4.13
N ARG A 282 16.45 15.89 -2.92
CA ARG A 282 16.28 15.08 -1.70
C ARG A 282 14.82 14.78 -1.40
N TRP A 283 13.88 15.62 -1.87
CA TRP A 283 12.44 15.34 -1.82
C TRP A 283 12.10 13.99 -2.49
N CYS A 284 12.76 13.68 -3.60
CA CYS A 284 12.62 12.39 -4.27
C CYS A 284 13.36 11.28 -3.52
N ALA A 285 14.59 11.59 -3.05
CA ALA A 285 15.57 10.63 -2.58
C ALA A 285 15.12 9.79 -1.38
N GLY A 286 14.31 10.36 -0.47
CA GLY A 286 13.77 9.63 0.68
C GLY A 286 12.89 8.43 0.29
N CYS A 287 12.20 8.52 -0.85
CA CYS A 287 11.31 7.46 -1.35
C CYS A 287 11.94 6.65 -2.49
N HIS A 288 12.80 7.25 -3.32
CA HIS A 288 13.30 6.66 -4.56
C HIS A 288 14.75 6.20 -4.50
N ASP A 289 15.63 6.99 -3.85
CA ASP A 289 17.08 6.80 -3.82
C ASP A 289 17.66 6.62 -2.41
N PRO A 290 17.04 5.81 -1.53
CA PRO A 290 17.40 5.77 -0.12
C PRO A 290 18.85 5.34 0.14
N VAL A 291 19.44 4.49 -0.71
CA VAL A 291 20.82 4.03 -0.54
C VAL A 291 21.86 5.15 -0.74
N PRO A 292 21.94 5.84 -1.90
CA PRO A 292 22.84 6.99 -2.04
C PRO A 292 22.47 8.13 -1.10
N PHE A 293 21.19 8.26 -0.73
CA PHE A 293 20.72 9.33 0.14
C PHE A 293 21.22 9.17 1.58
N PHE A 294 20.99 8.03 2.21
CA PHE A 294 21.41 7.80 3.60
C PHE A 294 22.90 7.52 3.74
N SER A 295 23.62 7.22 2.66
CA SER A 295 25.09 7.11 2.68
C SER A 295 25.81 8.44 2.45
N GLY A 296 25.08 9.51 2.11
CA GLY A 296 25.62 10.85 1.84
C GLY A 296 26.15 11.06 0.43
N ALA A 297 26.10 10.04 -0.44
CA ALA A 297 26.57 10.14 -1.82
C ALA A 297 25.65 11.00 -2.71
N PHE A 298 24.34 11.04 -2.41
CA PHE A 298 23.33 11.68 -3.26
C PHE A 298 23.53 13.18 -3.49
N ASP A 299 24.08 13.88 -2.50
CA ASP A 299 24.24 15.33 -2.52
C ASP A 299 25.45 15.82 -3.32
N ASP A 300 26.31 14.90 -3.77
CA ASP A 300 27.40 15.25 -4.68
C ASP A 300 26.80 15.77 -6.00
N PRO A 301 27.07 17.03 -6.40
CA PRO A 301 26.62 17.56 -7.69
C PRO A 301 27.19 16.79 -8.89
N HIS A 302 28.31 16.09 -8.69
CA HIS A 302 28.98 15.25 -9.67
C HIS A 302 28.74 13.75 -9.45
N TYR A 303 27.76 13.38 -8.62
CA TYR A 303 27.36 12.00 -8.40
C TYR A 303 27.15 11.25 -9.73
N ASP A 304 27.84 10.12 -9.88
CA ASP A 304 27.74 9.28 -11.07
C ASP A 304 26.49 8.39 -10.98
N ASP A 305 25.38 8.95 -11.46
CA ASP A 305 24.08 8.28 -11.49
C ASP A 305 24.00 7.07 -12.45
N VAL A 306 25.10 6.73 -13.13
CA VAL A 306 25.20 5.60 -14.05
C VAL A 306 26.15 4.52 -13.55
N ALA A 307 27.36 4.86 -13.10
CA ALA A 307 28.37 3.86 -12.71
C ALA A 307 28.41 3.59 -11.21
N ASP A 308 27.91 4.49 -10.36
CA ASP A 308 27.96 4.30 -8.91
C ASP A 308 27.11 3.08 -8.49
N PRO A 309 27.66 2.14 -7.71
CA PRO A 309 26.91 0.96 -7.26
C PRO A 309 25.62 1.28 -6.50
N THR A 310 25.57 2.41 -5.78
CA THR A 310 24.42 2.84 -4.99
C THR A 310 23.28 3.37 -5.88
N ALA A 311 23.58 3.88 -7.08
CA ALA A 311 22.59 4.46 -8.01
C ALA A 311 21.52 3.46 -8.48
N HIS A 312 21.84 2.16 -8.41
CA HIS A 312 21.01 1.12 -9.00
C HIS A 312 20.30 0.23 -7.98
N GLN A 313 20.30 0.62 -6.70
CA GLN A 313 19.80 -0.24 -5.62
C GLN A 313 18.29 -0.09 -5.40
N GLY A 314 17.73 1.11 -5.62
CA GLY A 314 16.33 1.37 -5.34
C GLY A 314 15.99 1.21 -3.86
N ILE A 315 14.75 0.79 -3.58
CA ILE A 315 14.31 0.36 -2.26
C ILE A 315 14.72 -1.11 -2.06
N THR A 316 15.76 -1.33 -1.27
CA THR A 316 16.29 -2.66 -0.93
C THR A 316 15.45 -3.35 0.16
N CYS A 317 15.73 -4.64 0.39
CA CYS A 317 15.13 -5.38 1.51
C CYS A 317 15.43 -4.67 2.83
N THR A 318 16.67 -4.25 3.02
CA THR A 318 17.10 -3.53 4.21
C THR A 318 16.41 -2.18 4.33
N VAL A 319 16.29 -1.39 3.26
CA VAL A 319 15.64 -0.07 3.34
C VAL A 319 14.24 -0.16 3.94
N CYS A 320 13.39 -1.06 3.43
CA CYS A 320 12.05 -1.23 4.01
C CYS A 320 12.09 -1.80 5.43
N HIS A 321 12.87 -2.86 5.65
CA HIS A 321 12.81 -3.61 6.89
C HIS A 321 13.65 -3.03 8.04
N ALA A 322 14.56 -2.09 7.76
CA ALA A 322 15.36 -1.35 8.74
C ALA A 322 14.69 -0.06 9.20
N ILE A 323 13.56 0.35 8.62
CA ILE A 323 12.71 1.40 9.19
C ILE A 323 12.35 0.98 10.63
N THR A 324 12.60 1.86 11.58
CA THR A 324 12.37 1.64 13.02
C THR A 324 11.08 2.25 13.49
N ASN A 325 10.66 3.34 12.86
CA ASN A 325 9.48 4.10 13.25
C ASN A 325 8.81 4.76 12.04
N VAL A 326 7.47 4.81 12.06
CA VAL A 326 6.67 5.70 11.20
C VAL A 326 6.41 6.95 12.01
N ASN A 327 6.95 8.09 11.57
CA ASN A 327 6.90 9.31 12.37
C ASN A 327 5.55 10.03 12.22
N SER A 328 4.93 9.97 11.04
CA SER A 328 3.57 10.46 10.80
C SER A 328 2.99 9.93 9.48
N THR A 329 1.74 10.29 9.21
CA THR A 329 1.05 10.07 7.93
C THR A 329 1.19 11.26 6.96
N ARG A 330 2.11 12.21 7.20
CA ARG A 330 2.31 13.39 6.32
C ARG A 330 2.92 13.06 4.97
N GLY A 331 3.57 11.90 4.87
CA GLY A 331 4.24 11.47 3.64
C GLY A 331 5.67 12.00 3.51
N ASN A 332 6.17 12.15 2.28
CA ASN A 332 7.53 12.64 1.97
C ASN A 332 8.65 11.91 2.75
N ALA A 333 8.54 10.59 2.88
CA ALA A 333 9.43 9.71 3.61
C ALA A 333 9.53 10.00 5.13
N ASP A 334 8.44 10.43 5.79
CA ASP A 334 8.43 10.69 7.23
C ASP A 334 8.50 9.41 8.08
N PHE A 335 9.68 8.78 8.05
CA PHE A 335 10.05 7.60 8.80
C PHE A 335 11.46 7.77 9.38
N THR A 336 11.77 6.93 10.37
CA THR A 336 13.13 6.79 10.91
C THR A 336 13.70 5.45 10.48
N ILE A 337 14.93 5.47 9.95
CA ILE A 337 15.70 4.28 9.55
C ILE A 337 16.99 4.20 10.37
N GLU A 338 17.48 3.00 10.63
CA GLU A 338 18.76 2.79 11.32
C GLU A 338 19.64 1.78 10.59
N GLU A 339 20.93 1.79 10.88
CA GLU A 339 21.80 0.68 10.49
C GLU A 339 21.33 -0.59 11.23
N PRO A 340 20.84 -1.62 10.51
CA PRO A 340 20.31 -2.81 11.16
C PRO A 340 21.41 -3.56 11.90
N LEU A 341 21.07 -4.07 13.08
CA LEU A 341 21.98 -4.93 13.82
C LEU A 341 22.02 -6.34 13.23
N HIS A 342 23.23 -6.84 13.03
CA HIS A 342 23.45 -8.17 12.47
C HIS A 342 23.98 -9.18 13.48
N TYR A 343 23.73 -10.46 13.20
CA TYR A 343 24.46 -11.55 13.84
C TYR A 343 25.97 -11.44 13.57
N PRO A 344 26.83 -11.95 14.46
CA PRO A 344 28.28 -11.96 14.23
C PRO A 344 28.64 -12.53 12.85
N PHE A 345 29.61 -11.90 12.18
CA PHE A 345 30.13 -12.31 10.87
C PHE A 345 29.22 -12.11 9.65
N ALA A 346 28.16 -11.30 9.73
CA ALA A 346 27.27 -11.06 8.59
C ALA A 346 27.96 -10.45 7.36
N PHE A 347 29.01 -9.66 7.56
CA PHE A 347 29.82 -9.04 6.51
C PHE A 347 31.21 -9.69 6.36
N SER A 348 31.38 -10.94 6.81
CA SER A 348 32.68 -11.62 6.70
C SER A 348 32.87 -12.24 5.32
N ASP A 349 34.01 -11.97 4.69
CA ASP A 349 34.42 -12.62 3.44
C ASP A 349 34.84 -14.09 3.64
N ASN A 350 34.99 -14.55 4.89
CA ASN A 350 35.37 -15.93 5.19
C ASN A 350 34.13 -16.85 5.10
N PRO A 351 34.10 -17.83 4.18
CA PRO A 351 32.93 -18.69 4.00
C PRO A 351 32.53 -19.48 5.25
N ALA A 352 33.50 -19.85 6.10
CA ALA A 352 33.22 -20.57 7.34
C ALA A 352 32.56 -19.66 8.38
N LEU A 353 33.02 -18.42 8.52
CA LEU A 353 32.41 -17.45 9.44
C LEU A 353 31.02 -17.02 8.96
N LEU A 354 30.85 -16.83 7.66
CA LEU A 354 29.54 -16.57 7.07
C LEU A 354 28.59 -17.76 7.23
N TRP A 355 29.08 -19.00 7.11
CA TRP A 355 28.29 -20.19 7.42
C TRP A 355 27.84 -20.21 8.89
N ILE A 356 28.73 -19.87 9.83
CA ILE A 356 28.39 -19.75 11.26
C ILE A 356 27.28 -18.71 11.45
N ASN A 357 27.40 -17.54 10.84
CA ASN A 357 26.37 -16.51 10.88
C ASN A 357 24.99 -17.06 10.46
N LYS A 358 24.92 -17.71 9.29
CA LYS A 358 23.67 -18.30 8.77
C LYS A 358 23.08 -19.33 9.73
N GLN A 359 23.92 -20.17 10.34
CA GLN A 359 23.44 -21.15 11.32
C GLN A 359 22.89 -20.48 12.57
N MET A 360 23.52 -19.41 13.05
CA MET A 360 23.01 -18.67 14.21
C MET A 360 21.63 -18.05 13.92
N VAL A 361 21.46 -17.44 12.75
CA VAL A 361 20.16 -16.87 12.32
C VAL A 361 19.09 -17.97 12.24
N LYS A 362 19.39 -19.10 11.60
CA LYS A 362 18.45 -20.23 11.46
C LYS A 362 18.08 -20.86 12.81
N ALA A 363 19.06 -21.01 13.71
CA ALA A 363 18.88 -21.65 15.00
C ALA A 363 18.06 -20.80 15.98
N LYS A 364 18.23 -19.46 15.96
CA LYS A 364 17.52 -18.53 16.84
C LYS A 364 17.03 -17.30 16.07
N PRO A 365 15.99 -17.39 15.22
CA PRO A 365 15.61 -16.29 14.32
C PRO A 365 14.88 -15.12 14.99
N GLU A 366 14.63 -15.13 16.31
CA GLU A 366 13.81 -14.13 16.98
C GLU A 366 14.42 -12.71 16.93
N PHE A 367 15.73 -12.58 17.14
CA PHE A 367 16.43 -11.29 17.00
C PHE A 367 16.37 -10.78 15.56
N HIS A 368 16.59 -11.66 14.58
CA HIS A 368 16.45 -11.32 13.15
C HIS A 368 15.03 -10.82 12.84
N LYS A 369 14.00 -11.56 13.29
CA LYS A 369 12.60 -11.17 13.12
C LYS A 369 12.30 -9.81 13.74
N LYS A 370 12.77 -9.52 14.96
CA LYS A 370 12.51 -8.23 15.62
C LYS A 370 13.25 -7.06 14.93
N THR A 371 14.45 -7.32 14.43
CA THR A 371 15.25 -6.34 13.68
C THR A 371 14.56 -5.96 12.36
N PHE A 372 13.98 -6.91 11.63
CA PHE A 372 13.46 -6.67 10.28
C PHE A 372 11.93 -6.58 10.19
N LEU A 373 11.16 -7.02 11.21
CA LEU A 373 9.69 -7.01 11.18
C LEU A 373 9.10 -6.32 12.41
N LYS A 374 8.65 -5.09 12.20
CA LYS A 374 7.92 -4.26 13.17
C LYS A 374 6.41 -4.31 12.97
N PRO A 375 5.57 -4.08 14.01
CA PRO A 375 4.12 -4.13 13.89
C PRO A 375 3.52 -3.25 12.77
N PHE A 376 4.06 -2.04 12.57
CA PHE A 376 3.56 -1.10 11.57
C PHE A 376 3.70 -1.59 10.11
N HIS A 377 4.53 -2.60 9.81
CA HIS A 377 4.59 -3.18 8.46
C HIS A 377 3.26 -3.82 8.01
N ARG A 378 2.32 -4.02 8.94
CA ARG A 378 0.97 -4.53 8.67
C ARG A 378 -0.09 -3.43 8.63
N THR A 379 0.29 -2.16 8.69
CA THR A 379 -0.65 -1.04 8.74
C THR A 379 -0.49 -0.18 7.49
N ALA A 380 -1.53 0.59 7.15
CA ALA A 380 -1.50 1.45 5.96
C ALA A 380 -0.56 2.66 6.13
N GLU A 381 -0.32 3.09 7.37
CA GLU A 381 0.57 4.19 7.72
C GLU A 381 2.01 3.93 7.25
N PHE A 382 2.47 2.68 7.25
CA PHE A 382 3.80 2.34 6.72
C PHE A 382 3.94 2.74 5.25
N CYS A 383 2.97 2.36 4.42
CA CYS A 383 2.95 2.73 3.00
C CYS A 383 2.73 4.23 2.80
N SER A 384 2.03 4.91 3.73
CA SER A 384 1.74 6.35 3.64
C SER A 384 3.01 7.21 3.60
N THR A 385 4.10 6.75 4.20
CA THR A 385 5.37 7.47 4.25
C THR A 385 5.90 7.79 2.84
N CYS A 386 5.69 6.91 1.86
CA CYS A 386 6.07 7.15 0.46
C CYS A 386 4.87 7.39 -0.48
N HIS A 387 3.68 6.89 -0.16
CA HIS A 387 2.48 6.97 -1.02
C HIS A 387 1.50 8.11 -0.70
N LYS A 388 1.86 8.98 0.25
CA LYS A 388 1.32 10.33 0.43
C LYS A 388 2.49 11.31 0.27
N VAL A 389 2.27 12.40 -0.46
CA VAL A 389 3.30 13.42 -0.66
C VAL A 389 2.67 14.82 -0.69
N HIS A 390 3.51 15.80 -0.40
CA HIS A 390 3.25 17.21 -0.60
C HIS A 390 4.50 17.89 -1.14
N LEU A 391 4.32 19.01 -1.82
CA LEU A 391 5.38 19.81 -2.40
C LEU A 391 5.66 20.97 -1.44
N PRO A 392 6.80 20.95 -0.70
CA PRO A 392 7.15 22.02 0.20
C PRO A 392 7.69 23.23 -0.56
N GLU A 393 7.67 24.40 0.08
CA GLU A 393 8.24 25.64 -0.48
C GLU A 393 9.71 25.48 -0.87
N ALA A 394 10.49 24.73 -0.10
CA ALA A 394 11.89 24.43 -0.40
C ALA A 394 12.10 23.74 -1.77
N LEU A 395 11.07 23.05 -2.29
CA LEU A 395 11.09 22.41 -3.61
C LEU A 395 10.57 23.35 -4.71
N ASN A 396 9.46 24.05 -4.47
CA ASN A 396 8.69 24.77 -5.50
C ASN A 396 8.81 26.31 -5.47
N ASP A 397 9.56 26.88 -4.52
CA ASP A 397 9.71 28.33 -4.29
C ASP A 397 8.37 29.09 -4.18
N TYR A 398 7.36 28.46 -3.59
CA TYR A 398 6.03 29.06 -3.50
C TYR A 398 5.32 28.82 -2.17
N LYS A 399 4.72 27.64 -1.98
CA LYS A 399 4.06 27.24 -0.74
C LYS A 399 3.82 25.74 -0.71
N PHE A 400 3.26 25.25 0.38
CA PHE A 400 2.76 23.88 0.44
C PHE A 400 1.69 23.65 -0.64
N VAL A 401 1.91 22.64 -1.48
CA VAL A 401 0.91 22.14 -2.42
C VAL A 401 0.72 20.65 -2.18
N ARG A 402 -0.54 20.20 -2.07
CA ARG A 402 -0.83 18.77 -1.94
C ARG A 402 -0.43 18.05 -3.24
N GLY A 403 0.43 17.04 -3.12
CA GLY A 403 0.77 16.15 -4.22
C GLY A 403 -0.10 14.89 -4.22
N GLN A 404 0.48 13.77 -4.64
CA GLN A 404 -0.21 12.48 -4.67
C GLN A 404 -0.59 12.02 -3.24
N ASN A 405 -1.79 11.49 -3.07
CA ASN A 405 -2.30 11.12 -1.75
C ASN A 405 -3.16 9.85 -1.79
N HIS A 406 -2.52 8.69 -1.76
CA HIS A 406 -3.24 7.41 -1.75
C HIS A 406 -3.80 7.10 -0.38
N TYR A 407 -3.03 7.38 0.67
CA TYR A 407 -3.37 6.99 2.03
C TYR A 407 -4.71 7.57 2.48
N ASP A 408 -4.92 8.88 2.35
CA ASP A 408 -6.16 9.49 2.84
C ASP A 408 -7.37 9.03 2.02
N THR A 409 -7.21 8.88 0.71
CA THR A 409 -8.30 8.40 -0.16
C THR A 409 -8.65 6.93 0.09
N TYR A 410 -7.66 6.13 0.52
CA TYR A 410 -7.89 4.76 0.96
C TYR A 410 -8.55 4.72 2.33
N LEU A 411 -8.04 5.49 3.28
CA LEU A 411 -8.61 5.64 4.61
C LEU A 411 -10.09 6.02 4.49
N LEU A 412 -10.41 6.99 3.64
CA LEU A 412 -11.76 7.45 3.35
C LEU A 412 -12.46 6.68 2.21
N SER A 413 -12.33 5.35 2.18
CA SER A 413 -13.05 4.49 1.23
C SER A 413 -14.03 3.54 1.92
N GLY A 414 -15.01 3.03 1.16
CA GLY A 414 -15.84 1.91 1.63
C GLY A 414 -15.03 0.61 1.79
N VAL A 415 -13.87 0.51 1.13
CA VAL A 415 -13.01 -0.68 1.13
C VAL A 415 -12.18 -0.80 2.40
N SER A 416 -11.65 0.32 2.92
CA SER A 416 -11.03 0.36 4.25
C SER A 416 -12.05 0.09 5.36
N GLY A 417 -13.32 0.44 5.12
CA GLY A 417 -14.38 0.33 6.11
C GLY A 417 -14.51 1.53 7.04
N HIS A 418 -13.87 2.65 6.71
CA HIS A 418 -13.91 3.87 7.53
C HIS A 418 -14.75 4.99 6.94
N ARG A 419 -15.27 4.87 5.71
CA ARG A 419 -16.07 5.93 5.07
C ARG A 419 -17.57 5.70 5.17
N ALA A 420 -18.27 6.51 5.95
CA ALA A 420 -19.73 6.39 6.15
C ALA A 420 -20.56 6.85 4.93
N SER A 421 -19.95 7.62 4.03
CA SER A 421 -20.63 8.15 2.84
C SER A 421 -20.39 7.34 1.56
N ALA A 422 -19.78 6.16 1.63
CA ALA A 422 -19.50 5.34 0.45
C ALA A 422 -20.79 4.87 -0.24
N PHE A 423 -20.75 4.70 -1.57
CA PHE A 423 -21.88 4.17 -2.34
C PHE A 423 -22.03 2.66 -2.19
N TYR A 424 -20.91 1.95 -2.02
CA TYR A 424 -20.89 0.50 -1.86
C TYR A 424 -19.94 0.09 -0.75
N TYR A 425 -20.30 -0.98 -0.05
CA TYR A 425 -19.56 -1.54 1.07
C TYR A 425 -19.23 -3.02 0.80
N PRO A 426 -17.95 -3.44 0.79
CA PRO A 426 -17.58 -4.83 0.52
C PRO A 426 -17.99 -5.73 1.68
N PRO A 427 -18.28 -7.03 1.48
CA PRO A 427 -18.66 -7.93 2.58
C PRO A 427 -17.67 -7.92 3.76
N LYS A 428 -16.38 -7.72 3.50
CA LYS A 428 -15.33 -7.57 4.50
C LYS A 428 -14.36 -6.46 4.09
N THR A 429 -13.86 -5.70 5.06
CA THR A 429 -12.83 -4.68 4.84
C THR A 429 -11.53 -5.25 4.28
N LYS A 430 -10.73 -4.36 3.69
CA LYS A 430 -9.31 -4.58 3.42
C LYS A 430 -8.54 -3.65 4.33
N ASP A 431 -7.91 -4.21 5.35
CA ASP A 431 -7.38 -3.45 6.51
C ASP A 431 -6.10 -2.66 6.21
N ASN A 432 -5.42 -2.94 5.09
CA ASN A 432 -4.23 -2.19 4.66
C ASN A 432 -3.97 -2.34 3.15
N CYS A 433 -2.97 -1.61 2.66
CA CYS A 433 -2.52 -1.65 1.27
C CYS A 433 -1.97 -3.04 0.86
N ALA A 434 -1.28 -3.73 1.77
CA ALA A 434 -0.67 -5.04 1.53
C ALA A 434 -1.70 -6.15 1.27
N ALA A 435 -2.93 -6.00 1.76
CA ALA A 435 -4.02 -6.94 1.50
C ALA A 435 -4.36 -7.06 0.00
N CYS A 436 -4.09 -6.00 -0.79
CA CYS A 436 -4.27 -6.01 -2.25
C CYS A 436 -2.95 -6.05 -3.01
N HIS A 437 -1.94 -5.30 -2.57
CA HIS A 437 -0.67 -5.14 -3.28
C HIS A 437 0.42 -6.13 -2.86
N MET A 438 0.21 -6.95 -1.84
CA MET A 438 1.11 -8.06 -1.50
C MET A 438 0.32 -9.36 -1.34
N PRO A 439 -0.35 -9.81 -2.43
CA PRO A 439 -1.16 -11.03 -2.38
C PRO A 439 -0.31 -12.23 -1.96
N LEU A 440 -0.95 -13.24 -1.37
CA LEU A 440 -0.22 -14.42 -0.91
C LEU A 440 0.37 -15.18 -2.10
N ALA A 441 1.63 -15.59 -1.97
CA ALA A 441 2.34 -16.43 -2.93
C ALA A 441 2.91 -17.65 -2.19
N GLU A 442 2.72 -18.83 -2.78
CA GLU A 442 3.33 -20.06 -2.26
C GLU A 442 4.84 -19.92 -2.21
N SER A 443 5.45 -20.36 -1.11
CA SER A 443 6.88 -20.24 -0.92
C SER A 443 7.42 -21.27 0.07
N ARG A 444 8.69 -21.61 -0.14
CA ARG A 444 9.45 -22.51 0.75
C ARG A 444 10.53 -21.78 1.56
N ASP A 445 10.54 -20.45 1.52
CA ASP A 445 11.44 -19.60 2.29
C ASP A 445 11.27 -19.79 3.80
N PHE A 446 12.30 -19.49 4.60
CA PHE A 446 12.28 -19.69 6.06
C PHE A 446 11.22 -18.84 6.80
N GLY A 447 10.67 -17.82 6.13
CA GLY A 447 9.60 -16.95 6.65
C GLY A 447 8.17 -17.35 6.25
N ALA A 448 8.01 -18.40 5.43
CA ALA A 448 6.69 -18.84 4.97
C ALA A 448 5.83 -19.41 6.11
N LYS A 449 4.53 -19.18 6.06
CA LYS A 449 3.55 -19.67 7.05
C LYS A 449 2.21 -19.99 6.40
N TYR A 450 1.36 -20.71 7.13
CA TYR A 450 -0.06 -20.84 6.80
C TYR A 450 -0.79 -19.54 7.18
N PHE A 451 -1.35 -18.87 6.19
CA PHE A 451 -2.30 -17.78 6.38
C PHE A 451 -3.72 -18.35 6.31
N ASP A 452 -4.70 -17.66 6.90
CA ASP A 452 -6.08 -18.17 7.01
C ASP A 452 -6.69 -18.54 5.65
N ASP A 453 -6.35 -17.79 4.60
CA ASP A 453 -6.82 -18.01 3.23
C ASP A 453 -5.90 -18.94 2.39
N ALA A 454 -4.79 -19.41 2.94
CA ALA A 454 -3.79 -20.20 2.22
C ALA A 454 -3.90 -21.69 2.51
N LYS A 455 -3.88 -22.49 1.44
CA LYS A 455 -3.81 -23.96 1.53
C LYS A 455 -2.40 -24.48 1.75
N GLU A 456 -1.41 -23.70 1.34
CA GLU A 456 0.01 -24.04 1.37
C GLU A 456 0.82 -22.98 2.13
N LEU A 457 2.04 -23.34 2.53
CA LEU A 457 3.00 -22.37 3.08
C LEU A 457 3.20 -21.22 2.10
N SER A 458 2.95 -20.01 2.57
CA SER A 458 2.95 -18.82 1.73
C SER A 458 3.73 -17.68 2.37
N VAL A 459 4.10 -16.72 1.53
CA VAL A 459 4.64 -15.40 1.89
C VAL A 459 3.77 -14.33 1.24
N HIS A 460 3.95 -13.08 1.66
CA HIS A 460 3.40 -11.94 0.93
C HIS A 460 4.23 -11.69 -0.33
N ASN A 461 3.57 -11.50 -1.48
CA ASN A 461 4.25 -11.28 -2.75
C ASN A 461 4.92 -9.90 -2.79
N HIS A 462 6.24 -9.87 -3.03
CA HIS A 462 7.04 -8.65 -3.10
C HIS A 462 7.23 -8.12 -4.53
N LEU A 463 6.48 -8.62 -5.51
CA LEU A 463 6.39 -8.02 -6.84
C LEU A 463 5.61 -6.70 -6.82
N PHE A 464 4.70 -6.56 -5.85
CA PHE A 464 3.77 -5.45 -5.73
C PHE A 464 2.91 -5.26 -7.00
N PRO A 465 2.09 -6.27 -7.41
CA PRO A 465 1.27 -6.15 -8.60
C PRO A 465 0.36 -4.91 -8.52
N ALA A 466 0.48 -4.09 -9.56
CA ALA A 466 -0.22 -2.82 -9.76
C ALA A 466 -0.40 -2.57 -11.27
N ALA A 467 -0.58 -1.31 -11.67
CA ALA A 467 -0.79 -0.93 -13.07
C ALA A 467 0.51 -0.76 -13.91
N ASN A 468 1.71 -0.87 -13.32
CA ASN A 468 2.95 -0.49 -14.02
C ASN A 468 3.49 -1.54 -15.00
N THR A 469 2.89 -1.60 -16.19
CA THR A 469 3.37 -2.41 -17.31
C THR A 469 4.60 -1.82 -18.01
N GLY A 470 4.81 -0.50 -17.90
CA GLY A 470 5.83 0.22 -18.66
C GLY A 470 7.26 -0.12 -18.25
N ILE A 471 7.57 -0.11 -16.96
CA ILE A 471 8.94 -0.38 -16.48
C ILE A 471 9.38 -1.81 -16.80
N ALA A 472 8.48 -2.78 -16.63
CA ALA A 472 8.74 -4.17 -17.00
C ALA A 472 8.96 -4.34 -18.51
N HIS A 473 8.19 -3.63 -19.34
CA HIS A 473 8.37 -3.65 -20.79
C HIS A 473 9.74 -3.11 -21.23
N LEU A 474 10.15 -1.95 -20.68
CA LEU A 474 11.45 -1.34 -20.97
C LEU A 474 12.63 -2.26 -20.59
N ARG A 475 12.42 -3.18 -19.65
CA ARG A 475 13.40 -4.18 -19.20
C ARG A 475 13.30 -5.55 -19.89
N ASP A 476 12.40 -5.69 -20.86
CA ASP A 476 12.12 -6.96 -21.53
C ASP A 476 11.66 -8.11 -20.61
N LYS A 477 10.67 -7.81 -19.77
CA LYS A 477 10.07 -8.73 -18.80
C LYS A 477 8.59 -9.01 -19.11
N PRO A 478 8.25 -9.74 -20.19
CA PRO A 478 6.86 -9.97 -20.61
C PRO A 478 6.01 -10.71 -19.57
N GLU A 479 6.61 -11.58 -18.75
CA GLU A 479 5.94 -12.28 -17.65
C GLU A 479 5.51 -11.33 -16.53
N VAL A 480 6.31 -10.30 -16.23
CA VAL A 480 5.98 -9.27 -15.25
C VAL A 480 4.93 -8.31 -15.80
N VAL A 481 5.03 -7.95 -17.08
CA VAL A 481 3.97 -7.21 -17.79
C VAL A 481 2.65 -7.95 -17.64
N LYS A 482 2.61 -9.25 -17.98
CA LYS A 482 1.42 -10.08 -17.89
C LYS A 482 0.83 -10.11 -16.48
N ALA A 483 1.65 -10.22 -15.44
CA ALA A 483 1.18 -10.20 -14.05
C ALA A 483 0.49 -8.86 -13.69
N HIS A 484 1.01 -7.73 -14.17
CA HIS A 484 0.38 -6.42 -14.01
C HIS A 484 -0.92 -6.28 -14.83
N GLU A 485 -0.95 -6.83 -16.05
CA GLU A 485 -2.17 -6.85 -16.87
C GLU A 485 -3.27 -7.69 -16.24
N GLU A 486 -2.93 -8.86 -15.70
CA GLU A 486 -3.86 -9.72 -14.96
C GLU A 486 -4.41 -9.02 -13.71
N PHE A 487 -3.57 -8.26 -13.00
CA PHE A 487 -4.02 -7.44 -11.86
C PHE A 487 -4.99 -6.33 -12.28
N LEU A 488 -4.77 -5.70 -13.44
CA LEU A 488 -5.65 -4.67 -13.99
C LEU A 488 -7.01 -5.21 -14.46
N LYS A 489 -7.06 -6.43 -15.01
CA LYS A 489 -8.29 -6.99 -15.59
C LYS A 489 -9.42 -7.10 -14.56
N GLY A 490 -10.58 -6.55 -14.92
CA GLY A 490 -11.78 -6.57 -14.07
C GLY A 490 -11.66 -5.71 -12.81
N THR A 491 -10.74 -4.74 -12.77
CA THR A 491 -10.74 -3.67 -11.76
C THR A 491 -11.77 -2.60 -12.06
N LEU A 492 -12.12 -2.43 -13.34
CA LEU A 492 -13.24 -1.63 -13.82
C LEU A 492 -14.18 -2.43 -14.72
N ARG A 493 -15.40 -1.92 -14.88
CA ARG A 493 -16.39 -2.34 -15.87
C ARG A 493 -16.70 -1.18 -16.80
N ALA A 494 -16.85 -1.47 -18.09
CA ALA A 494 -17.47 -0.56 -19.05
C ALA A 494 -18.86 -1.12 -19.39
N ASP A 495 -19.85 -0.24 -19.47
CA ASP A 495 -21.23 -0.62 -19.78
C ASP A 495 -21.85 0.42 -20.73
N ILE A 496 -22.20 -0.03 -21.93
CA ILE A 496 -23.02 0.73 -22.87
C ILE A 496 -24.45 0.67 -22.35
N PHE A 497 -24.82 1.73 -21.63
CA PHE A 497 -25.95 1.73 -20.72
C PHE A 497 -27.23 2.25 -21.36
N GLY A 498 -27.18 3.38 -22.05
CA GLY A 498 -28.37 4.09 -22.50
C GLY A 498 -28.21 4.70 -23.88
N LEU A 499 -29.32 4.87 -24.60
CA LEU A 499 -29.39 5.59 -25.87
C LEU A 499 -30.41 6.72 -25.75
N ARG A 500 -30.02 7.95 -26.07
CA ARG A 500 -30.94 9.10 -26.13
C ARG A 500 -31.14 9.56 -27.56
N GLU A 501 -32.38 9.91 -27.87
CA GLU A 501 -32.75 10.50 -29.16
C GLU A 501 -32.28 11.95 -29.26
N GLY A 502 -31.97 12.42 -30.48
CA GLY A 502 -31.64 13.82 -30.75
C GLY A 502 -30.19 14.22 -30.48
N GLY A 503 -29.40 13.38 -29.80
CA GLY A 503 -27.98 13.63 -29.54
C GLY A 503 -27.72 14.60 -28.39
N ASP A 504 -28.69 14.79 -27.49
CA ASP A 504 -28.59 15.71 -26.36
C ASP A 504 -28.96 15.00 -25.03
N ILE A 505 -28.47 15.54 -23.90
CA ILE A 505 -28.67 14.98 -22.55
C ILE A 505 -30.13 15.06 -22.08
N ASP A 506 -30.94 15.93 -22.68
CA ASP A 506 -32.37 16.07 -22.43
C ASP A 506 -33.23 15.18 -23.35
N GLY A 507 -32.59 14.46 -24.28
CA GLY A 507 -33.26 13.54 -25.18
C GLY A 507 -33.92 12.37 -24.46
N ARG A 508 -34.98 11.82 -25.07
CA ARG A 508 -35.72 10.64 -24.57
C ARG A 508 -34.75 9.47 -24.40
N LEU A 509 -34.61 8.98 -23.17
CA LEU A 509 -33.71 7.89 -22.82
C LEU A 509 -34.37 6.53 -23.03
N THR A 510 -33.69 5.65 -23.76
CA THR A 510 -33.92 4.20 -23.76
C THR A 510 -32.81 3.53 -22.98
N ALA A 511 -33.12 3.05 -21.78
CA ALA A 511 -32.18 2.38 -20.89
C ALA A 511 -32.90 1.40 -19.93
N PRO A 512 -32.18 0.44 -19.35
CA PRO A 512 -30.84 0.04 -19.75
C PRO A 512 -30.89 -0.71 -21.08
N LEU A 513 -29.85 -0.56 -21.90
CA LEU A 513 -29.68 -1.31 -23.13
C LEU A 513 -29.33 -2.76 -22.79
N ARG A 514 -29.96 -3.70 -23.52
CA ARG A 514 -29.90 -5.16 -23.31
C ARG A 514 -30.67 -5.65 -22.07
N PRO A 515 -31.47 -6.73 -22.19
CA PRO A 515 -31.54 -7.62 -23.35
C PRO A 515 -32.28 -7.02 -24.55
N ARG A 516 -33.05 -5.94 -24.36
CA ARG A 516 -33.74 -5.23 -25.45
C ARG A 516 -32.86 -4.12 -26.00
N VAL A 517 -32.57 -4.16 -27.30
CA VAL A 517 -31.80 -3.12 -28.00
C VAL A 517 -32.70 -2.44 -29.04
N PRO A 518 -32.89 -1.11 -28.97
CA PRO A 518 -33.72 -0.40 -29.96
C PRO A 518 -33.02 -0.36 -31.32
N ALA A 519 -33.79 -0.28 -32.40
CA ALA A 519 -33.23 0.06 -33.69
C ALA A 519 -32.85 1.55 -33.78
N VAL A 520 -31.87 1.85 -34.63
CA VAL A 520 -31.46 3.22 -34.98
C VAL A 520 -31.86 3.54 -36.41
N HIS A 521 -32.08 4.81 -36.72
CA HIS A 521 -32.54 5.24 -38.05
C HIS A 521 -31.45 5.96 -38.84
N PRO A 522 -31.35 5.74 -40.16
CA PRO A 522 -30.42 6.48 -41.01
C PRO A 522 -30.60 7.99 -40.90
N GLY A 523 -29.50 8.74 -40.89
CA GLY A 523 -29.49 10.20 -40.86
C GLY A 523 -29.91 10.83 -39.52
N LYS A 524 -30.23 10.03 -38.49
CA LYS A 524 -30.58 10.52 -37.15
C LYS A 524 -29.35 10.61 -36.24
N LYS A 525 -29.48 11.48 -35.24
CA LYS A 525 -28.50 11.68 -34.18
C LYS A 525 -28.96 11.03 -32.89
N TYR A 526 -28.01 10.45 -32.18
CA TYR A 526 -28.22 9.82 -30.89
C TYR A 526 -27.09 10.18 -29.91
N LEU A 527 -27.38 10.06 -28.62
CA LEU A 527 -26.38 10.11 -27.56
C LEU A 527 -26.27 8.74 -26.91
N LEU A 528 -25.07 8.17 -26.91
CA LEU A 528 -24.80 6.90 -26.25
C LEU A 528 -24.20 7.18 -24.86
N ASP A 529 -24.90 6.72 -23.83
CA ASP A 529 -24.45 6.83 -22.45
C ASP A 529 -23.63 5.59 -22.08
N VAL A 530 -22.36 5.81 -21.71
CA VAL A 530 -21.41 4.78 -21.30
C VAL A 530 -21.04 4.98 -19.84
N VAL A 531 -21.13 3.91 -19.04
CA VAL A 531 -20.77 3.92 -17.63
C VAL A 531 -19.43 3.21 -17.43
N LEU A 532 -18.48 3.89 -16.79
CA LEU A 532 -17.24 3.30 -16.29
C LEU A 532 -17.35 3.12 -14.78
N ARG A 533 -17.26 1.89 -14.27
CA ARG A 533 -17.44 1.59 -12.84
C ARG A 533 -16.20 0.97 -12.23
N THR A 534 -15.76 1.45 -11.06
CA THR A 534 -14.68 0.85 -10.27
C THR A 534 -15.18 -0.31 -9.39
N LEU A 535 -14.49 -1.44 -9.38
CA LEU A 535 -14.99 -2.67 -8.71
C LEU A 535 -14.16 -3.10 -7.50
N LYS A 536 -12.83 -3.12 -7.64
CA LYS A 536 -11.91 -3.76 -6.66
C LYS A 536 -10.99 -2.79 -5.94
N LEU A 537 -11.12 -1.49 -6.22
CA LEU A 537 -10.15 -0.46 -5.85
C LEU A 537 -10.50 0.14 -4.48
N GLY A 538 -9.50 0.23 -3.61
CA GLY A 538 -9.61 0.93 -2.32
C GLY A 538 -9.24 2.41 -2.39
N HIS A 539 -8.79 2.90 -3.54
CA HIS A 539 -8.41 4.29 -3.78
C HIS A 539 -8.81 4.69 -5.22
N PRO A 540 -8.79 5.99 -5.60
CA PRO A 540 -9.23 6.41 -6.92
C PRO A 540 -8.49 5.71 -8.06
N PHE A 541 -9.16 5.54 -9.19
CA PHE A 541 -8.58 5.08 -10.43
C PHE A 541 -8.53 6.21 -11.47
N THR A 542 -7.39 6.55 -12.06
CA THR A 542 -6.02 6.11 -11.73
C THR A 542 -5.42 6.95 -10.62
N GLN A 543 -4.49 6.44 -9.81
CA GLN A 543 -3.77 7.24 -8.81
C GLN A 543 -2.25 7.06 -8.93
N GLY A 544 -1.49 7.85 -8.16
CA GLY A 544 -0.04 7.93 -8.20
C GLY A 544 0.36 8.87 -9.30
N THR A 545 1.12 8.37 -10.27
CA THR A 545 1.60 9.14 -11.42
C THR A 545 0.48 9.41 -12.44
N VAL A 546 -0.67 9.89 -11.95
CA VAL A 546 -1.90 10.11 -12.72
C VAL A 546 -1.74 11.15 -13.83
N ASP A 547 -0.75 12.02 -13.71
CA ASP A 547 -0.32 13.01 -14.69
C ASP A 547 0.32 12.39 -15.93
N SER A 548 0.96 11.22 -15.79
CA SER A 548 1.64 10.50 -16.88
C SER A 548 0.96 9.20 -17.29
N ASN A 549 0.10 8.63 -16.43
CA ASN A 549 -0.72 7.47 -16.79
C ASN A 549 -1.68 7.86 -17.92
N GLU A 550 -1.67 7.11 -19.01
CA GLU A 550 -2.55 7.34 -20.15
C GLU A 550 -3.68 6.33 -20.11
N VAL A 551 -4.86 6.77 -19.69
CA VAL A 551 -6.07 5.95 -19.65
C VAL A 551 -7.15 6.65 -20.42
N TRP A 552 -7.67 5.99 -21.45
CA TRP A 552 -8.58 6.62 -22.37
C TRP A 552 -9.68 5.69 -22.84
N LEU A 553 -10.78 6.30 -23.27
CA LEU A 553 -11.84 5.61 -23.95
C LEU A 553 -11.47 5.43 -25.43
N ASP A 554 -11.43 4.19 -25.88
CA ASP A 554 -11.29 3.82 -27.29
C ASP A 554 -12.65 3.31 -27.79
N VAL A 555 -13.26 4.06 -28.71
CA VAL A 555 -14.58 3.72 -29.26
C VAL A 555 -14.49 3.56 -30.78
N THR A 556 -15.06 2.47 -31.28
CA THR A 556 -15.18 2.20 -32.71
C THR A 556 -16.62 1.88 -33.07
N VAL A 557 -17.15 2.57 -34.07
CA VAL A 557 -18.48 2.32 -34.65
C VAL A 557 -18.33 1.84 -36.08
N LYS A 558 -18.92 0.70 -36.40
CA LYS A 558 -18.87 0.09 -37.73
C LYS A 558 -20.27 -0.15 -38.30
N ASN A 559 -20.42 0.12 -39.59
CA ASN A 559 -21.54 -0.35 -40.40
C ASN A 559 -21.01 -1.33 -41.44
N GLY A 560 -21.25 -2.64 -41.23
CA GLY A 560 -20.45 -3.69 -41.89
C GLY A 560 -18.97 -3.59 -41.51
N ASP A 561 -18.07 -3.59 -42.48
CA ASP A 561 -16.63 -3.39 -42.25
C ASP A 561 -16.20 -1.92 -42.24
N ARG A 562 -17.08 -1.01 -42.66
CA ARG A 562 -16.80 0.44 -42.73
C ARG A 562 -16.84 1.05 -41.33
N VAL A 563 -15.72 1.65 -40.91
CA VAL A 563 -15.69 2.50 -39.70
C VAL A 563 -16.42 3.81 -40.01
N VAL A 564 -17.50 4.07 -39.30
CA VAL A 564 -18.35 5.26 -39.48
C VAL A 564 -18.28 6.23 -38.30
N GLY A 565 -17.72 5.79 -37.17
CA GLY A 565 -17.42 6.64 -36.02
C GLY A 565 -16.22 6.13 -35.24
N ARG A 566 -15.44 7.05 -34.64
CA ARG A 566 -14.19 6.76 -33.94
C ARG A 566 -13.91 7.79 -32.85
N LEU A 567 -13.39 7.33 -31.71
CA LEU A 567 -12.89 8.18 -30.61
C LEU A 567 -11.70 7.51 -29.91
N GLY A 568 -10.63 8.26 -29.63
CA GLY A 568 -9.48 7.74 -28.89
C GLY A 568 -8.56 6.81 -29.69
N ALA A 569 -8.58 6.96 -31.01
CA ALA A 569 -7.62 6.29 -31.88
C ALA A 569 -6.20 6.80 -31.67
N LEU A 570 -5.23 5.92 -31.95
CA LEU A 570 -3.84 6.31 -32.04
C LEU A 570 -3.55 6.91 -33.41
N ASP A 571 -2.74 7.96 -33.45
CA ASP A 571 -2.16 8.47 -34.68
C ASP A 571 -0.93 7.66 -35.14
N GLN A 572 -0.25 8.12 -36.20
CA GLN A 572 0.92 7.44 -36.76
C GLN A 572 2.12 7.39 -35.79
N SER A 573 2.17 8.30 -34.82
CA SER A 573 3.20 8.38 -33.77
C SER A 573 2.87 7.54 -32.53
N SER A 574 1.76 6.78 -32.55
CA SER A 574 1.19 6.10 -31.39
C SER A 574 0.74 7.05 -30.28
N THR A 575 0.37 8.30 -30.61
CA THR A 575 -0.22 9.26 -29.67
C THR A 575 -1.74 9.13 -29.68
N VAL A 576 -2.37 9.12 -28.50
CA VAL A 576 -3.84 9.06 -28.38
C VAL A 576 -4.46 10.38 -28.82
N ASP A 577 -5.57 10.33 -29.57
CA ASP A 577 -6.36 11.51 -29.92
C ASP A 577 -6.71 12.33 -28.66
N PRO A 578 -6.23 13.58 -28.53
CA PRO A 578 -6.45 14.39 -27.34
C PRO A 578 -7.92 14.76 -27.09
N TRP A 579 -8.81 14.58 -28.07
CA TRP A 579 -10.24 14.84 -27.96
C TRP A 579 -11.04 13.68 -27.37
N THR A 580 -10.40 12.56 -26.99
CA THR A 580 -11.08 11.49 -26.25
C THR A 580 -11.31 11.81 -24.78
N HIS A 581 -12.13 11.01 -24.12
CA HIS A 581 -12.23 11.02 -22.68
C HIS A 581 -11.01 10.33 -22.05
N PHE A 582 -10.23 11.07 -21.27
CA PHE A 582 -9.17 10.52 -20.42
C PHE A 582 -9.64 10.36 -18.98
N VAL A 583 -9.36 9.19 -18.39
CA VAL A 583 -9.58 8.89 -16.97
C VAL A 583 -8.29 9.21 -16.20
N ASN A 584 -7.96 10.51 -16.14
CA ASN A 584 -6.71 11.03 -15.58
C ASN A 584 -6.89 12.41 -14.91
N VAL A 585 -5.77 13.04 -14.58
CA VAL A 585 -5.70 14.42 -14.09
C VAL A 585 -4.86 15.24 -15.06
N PHE A 586 -5.43 16.33 -15.57
CA PHE A 586 -4.68 17.29 -16.37
C PHE A 586 -4.03 18.32 -15.45
N MET A 587 -2.84 17.98 -14.96
CA MET A 587 -2.11 18.80 -13.98
C MET A 587 -1.43 20.00 -14.65
N LEU A 588 -1.50 21.16 -14.00
CA LEU A 588 -0.94 22.42 -14.47
C LEU A 588 0.19 22.93 -13.57
N ASP A 589 1.09 23.70 -14.16
CA ASP A 589 1.93 24.66 -13.45
C ASP A 589 1.20 25.99 -13.17
N ARG A 590 1.88 26.93 -12.50
CA ARG A 590 1.34 28.26 -12.16
C ARG A 590 1.07 29.14 -13.38
N GLU A 591 1.69 28.83 -14.52
CA GLU A 591 1.54 29.52 -15.80
C GLU A 591 0.49 28.86 -16.72
N GLY A 592 -0.20 27.83 -16.21
CA GLY A 592 -1.22 27.07 -16.91
C GLY A 592 -0.67 26.17 -18.02
N ASN A 593 0.60 25.79 -17.99
CA ASN A 593 1.14 24.74 -18.87
C ASN A 593 0.86 23.37 -18.24
N ARG A 594 0.63 22.36 -19.08
CA ARG A 594 0.51 20.97 -18.63
C ARG A 594 1.84 20.49 -18.06
N ILE A 595 1.80 19.84 -16.90
CA ILE A 595 2.91 19.05 -16.38
C ILE A 595 3.10 17.82 -17.27
N ASP A 596 4.24 17.73 -17.95
CA ASP A 596 4.53 16.72 -18.98
C ASP A 596 5.91 16.06 -18.82
N ARG A 597 6.75 16.55 -17.91
CA ARG A 597 8.08 16.01 -17.60
C ARG A 597 8.15 15.31 -16.24
N ARG A 598 7.02 15.24 -15.52
CA ARG A 598 6.94 14.81 -14.11
C ARG A 598 7.91 15.57 -13.20
N ASN A 599 8.04 16.87 -13.47
CA ASN A 599 8.80 17.88 -12.73
C ASN A 599 7.99 18.33 -11.50
N PRO A 600 8.23 17.75 -10.30
CA PRO A 600 7.38 17.99 -9.13
C PRO A 600 7.41 19.44 -8.64
N GLN A 601 8.53 20.16 -8.84
CA GLN A 601 8.68 21.55 -8.43
C GLN A 601 7.69 22.52 -9.09
N ASP A 602 7.13 22.15 -10.25
CA ASP A 602 6.22 23.02 -11.00
C ASP A 602 4.75 22.63 -10.82
N ILE A 603 4.45 21.48 -10.21
CA ILE A 603 3.06 21.02 -10.00
C ILE A 603 2.30 22.02 -9.12
N PHE A 604 1.10 22.41 -9.57
CA PHE A 604 0.29 23.40 -8.87
C PHE A 604 -1.19 23.02 -8.73
N VAL A 605 -1.94 22.90 -9.84
CA VAL A 605 -3.40 22.69 -9.81
C VAL A 605 -3.88 21.84 -10.99
N PRO A 606 -4.87 20.95 -10.81
CA PRO A 606 -5.54 20.31 -11.95
C PRO A 606 -6.46 21.28 -12.72
N LEU A 607 -6.44 21.21 -14.06
CA LEU A 607 -7.51 21.77 -14.90
C LEU A 607 -8.81 20.98 -14.75
N TYR A 608 -8.69 19.65 -14.75
CA TYR A 608 -9.77 18.71 -14.45
C TYR A 608 -9.22 17.49 -13.71
N ASN A 609 -10.10 16.79 -13.01
CA ASN A 609 -9.82 15.50 -12.38
C ASN A 609 -10.93 14.50 -12.78
N ASN A 610 -10.60 13.57 -13.67
CA ASN A 610 -11.51 12.52 -14.15
C ASN A 610 -11.21 11.17 -13.49
N GLN A 611 -10.49 11.15 -12.36
CA GLN A 611 -10.32 9.93 -11.58
C GLN A 611 -11.67 9.47 -11.02
N ILE A 612 -11.88 8.15 -10.97
CA ILE A 612 -13.09 7.54 -10.44
C ILE A 612 -12.82 7.05 -9.02
N PRO A 613 -13.54 7.54 -7.99
CA PRO A 613 -13.35 7.11 -6.60
C PRO A 613 -13.66 5.62 -6.36
N PRO A 614 -13.21 5.04 -5.23
CA PRO A 614 -13.54 3.67 -4.82
C PRO A 614 -15.03 3.38 -4.82
N GLY A 615 -15.43 2.35 -5.55
CA GLY A 615 -16.82 1.94 -5.64
C GLY A 615 -17.73 2.94 -6.36
N ALA A 616 -17.19 4.00 -6.97
CA ALA A 616 -17.96 4.97 -7.74
C ALA A 616 -17.92 4.65 -9.25
N ALA A 617 -18.74 5.39 -10.00
CA ALA A 617 -18.84 5.31 -11.45
C ALA A 617 -18.66 6.68 -12.11
N ALA A 618 -18.40 6.70 -13.41
CA ALA A 618 -18.44 7.87 -14.27
C ALA A 618 -19.34 7.61 -15.48
N THR A 619 -20.22 8.55 -15.79
CA THR A 619 -21.13 8.47 -16.95
C THR A 619 -20.63 9.39 -18.06
N LEU A 620 -20.43 8.83 -19.24
CA LEU A 620 -19.88 9.51 -20.42
C LEU A 620 -20.94 9.57 -21.52
N HIS A 621 -20.98 10.69 -22.25
CA HIS A 621 -21.92 10.87 -23.37
C HIS A 621 -21.18 10.89 -24.70
N LEU A 622 -21.52 9.97 -25.59
CA LEU A 622 -20.90 9.85 -26.91
C LEU A 622 -21.92 10.23 -27.99
N GLY A 623 -21.62 11.27 -28.77
CA GLY A 623 -22.46 11.72 -29.87
C GLY A 623 -22.30 10.79 -31.07
N LEU A 624 -23.40 10.16 -31.48
CA LEU A 624 -23.48 9.21 -32.58
C LEU A 624 -24.39 9.75 -33.70
N ASP A 625 -23.81 9.99 -34.86
CA ASP A 625 -24.52 10.33 -36.10
C ASP A 625 -24.63 9.06 -36.96
N VAL A 626 -25.85 8.58 -37.20
CA VAL A 626 -26.06 7.42 -38.07
C VAL A 626 -25.97 7.88 -39.53
N PRO A 627 -25.09 7.30 -40.36
CA PRO A 627 -24.99 7.70 -41.76
C PRO A 627 -26.32 7.53 -42.51
N ALA A 628 -26.63 8.45 -43.42
CA ALA A 628 -27.87 8.39 -44.20
C ALA A 628 -27.95 7.18 -45.14
N ASP A 629 -26.80 6.65 -45.55
CA ASP A 629 -26.66 5.45 -46.39
C ASP A 629 -26.49 4.16 -45.56
N ALA A 630 -26.57 4.23 -44.23
CA ALA A 630 -26.35 3.08 -43.38
C ALA A 630 -27.48 2.05 -43.56
N ALA A 631 -27.12 0.77 -43.67
CA ALA A 631 -28.06 -0.35 -43.79
C ALA A 631 -27.60 -1.55 -42.96
N GLY A 632 -28.52 -2.45 -42.61
CA GLY A 632 -28.21 -3.65 -41.83
C GLY A 632 -28.06 -3.36 -40.34
N ALA A 633 -26.83 -3.37 -39.83
CA ALA A 633 -26.54 -3.14 -38.42
C ALA A 633 -25.36 -2.20 -38.20
N LEU A 634 -25.36 -1.55 -37.04
CA LEU A 634 -24.31 -0.70 -36.52
C LEU A 634 -23.69 -1.35 -35.28
N SER A 635 -22.43 -1.78 -35.36
CA SER A 635 -21.69 -2.33 -34.22
C SER A 635 -20.94 -1.21 -33.51
N VAL A 636 -21.16 -1.06 -32.21
CA VAL A 636 -20.42 -0.13 -31.34
C VAL A 636 -19.59 -0.95 -30.36
N GLU A 637 -18.27 -0.73 -30.36
CA GLU A 637 -17.34 -1.30 -29.39
C GLU A 637 -16.70 -0.18 -28.57
N VAL A 638 -16.73 -0.32 -27.25
CA VAL A 638 -16.12 0.59 -26.28
C VAL A 638 -15.07 -0.18 -25.49
N LYS A 639 -13.86 0.37 -25.39
CA LYS A 639 -12.74 -0.18 -24.63
C LYS A 639 -12.16 0.90 -23.73
N LEU A 640 -11.95 0.56 -22.45
CA LEU A 640 -11.12 1.36 -21.56
C LEU A 640 -9.68 0.84 -21.65
N GLN A 641 -8.81 1.64 -22.25
CA GLN A 641 -7.41 1.30 -22.49
C GLN A 641 -6.50 1.95 -21.45
N TYR A 642 -5.41 1.26 -21.12
CA TYR A 642 -4.38 1.74 -20.21
C TYR A 642 -3.00 1.59 -20.83
N ARG A 643 -2.21 2.67 -20.76
CA ARG A 643 -0.77 2.68 -21.04
C ARG A 643 -0.06 3.46 -19.93
N LYS A 644 1.04 2.91 -19.41
CA LYS A 644 1.69 3.46 -18.20
C LYS A 644 2.20 4.90 -18.36
N PHE A 645 2.78 5.20 -19.51
CA PHE A 645 3.35 6.52 -19.81
C PHE A 645 2.83 7.00 -21.16
N ASP A 646 2.32 8.23 -21.19
CA ASP A 646 1.90 8.88 -22.43
C ASP A 646 3.10 9.18 -23.36
N ALA A 647 2.78 9.44 -24.64
CA ALA A 647 3.80 9.67 -25.66
C ALA A 647 4.68 10.91 -25.38
N ARG A 648 4.11 11.96 -24.79
CA ARG A 648 4.82 13.23 -24.54
C ARG A 648 5.85 13.08 -23.43
N TYR A 649 5.51 12.36 -22.38
CA TYR A 649 6.46 12.06 -21.31
C TYR A 649 7.57 11.13 -21.81
N MET A 650 7.25 10.09 -22.60
CA MET A 650 8.27 9.20 -23.14
C MET A 650 9.22 9.91 -24.12
N GLU A 651 8.74 10.88 -24.90
CA GLU A 651 9.58 11.74 -25.74
C GLU A 651 10.57 12.58 -24.90
N PHE A 652 10.14 13.07 -23.73
CA PHE A 652 11.04 13.73 -22.79
C PHE A 652 12.09 12.75 -22.24
N VAL A 653 11.68 11.55 -21.82
CA VAL A 653 12.59 10.51 -21.29
C VAL A 653 13.66 10.14 -22.31
N THR A 654 13.29 9.98 -23.59
CA THR A 654 14.22 9.61 -24.66
C THR A 654 15.15 10.77 -25.05
N THR A 655 14.64 12.00 -25.08
CA THR A 655 15.44 13.19 -25.37
C THR A 655 16.44 13.49 -24.24
N ALA A 656 16.07 13.24 -22.99
CA ALA A 656 16.93 13.44 -21.82
C ALA A 656 18.02 12.37 -21.65
N ALA A 657 17.95 11.26 -22.39
CA ALA A 657 18.87 10.13 -22.25
C ALA A 657 20.30 10.44 -22.72
N LYS A 658 21.27 10.28 -21.82
CA LYS A 658 22.70 10.53 -22.04
C LYS A 658 23.40 9.33 -22.68
N PRO A 659 24.56 9.53 -23.35
CA PRO A 659 25.28 8.46 -24.07
C PRO A 659 25.59 7.18 -23.29
N ASN A 660 25.88 7.31 -22.01
CA ASN A 660 26.23 6.22 -21.09
C ASN A 660 25.02 5.56 -20.40
N ASP A 661 23.80 6.09 -20.58
CA ASP A 661 22.60 5.48 -20.00
C ASP A 661 22.27 4.13 -20.65
N VAL A 662 21.51 3.31 -19.93
CA VAL A 662 20.92 2.09 -20.49
C VAL A 662 20.03 2.47 -21.70
N PRO A 663 20.24 1.88 -22.88
CA PRO A 663 19.41 2.17 -24.04
C PRO A 663 17.93 1.92 -23.77
N ILE A 664 17.09 2.90 -24.11
CA ILE A 664 15.64 2.77 -24.00
C ILE A 664 15.17 1.82 -25.10
N ARG A 665 14.48 0.75 -24.70
CA ARG A 665 13.90 -0.23 -25.63
C ARG A 665 13.05 0.47 -26.69
N GLY A 666 13.19 0.03 -27.94
CA GLY A 666 12.38 0.54 -29.05
C GLY A 666 12.82 1.91 -29.60
N HIS A 667 13.79 2.56 -28.98
CA HIS A 667 14.27 3.89 -29.37
C HIS A 667 15.67 3.86 -29.98
N LYS A 668 15.87 4.63 -31.05
CA LYS A 668 17.19 4.99 -31.57
C LYS A 668 17.45 6.46 -31.31
N ARG A 669 18.59 6.77 -30.69
CA ARG A 669 18.95 8.16 -30.34
C ARG A 669 18.96 9.05 -31.58
N GLY A 670 18.30 10.20 -31.50
CA GLY A 670 18.20 11.18 -32.58
C GLY A 670 17.00 10.97 -33.52
N GLU A 671 16.26 9.87 -33.37
CA GLU A 671 14.97 9.65 -34.05
C GLU A 671 13.81 9.98 -33.10
N PRO A 672 12.66 10.49 -33.58
CA PRO A 672 11.47 10.67 -32.76
C PRO A 672 11.04 9.37 -32.08
N TYR A 673 10.62 9.43 -30.80
CA TYR A 673 10.15 8.22 -30.13
C TYR A 673 8.75 7.85 -30.62
N LYS A 674 8.56 6.57 -30.95
CA LYS A 674 7.24 5.98 -31.17
C LYS A 674 6.88 5.19 -29.93
N ASN A 675 5.81 5.60 -29.24
CA ASN A 675 5.42 4.96 -27.99
C ASN A 675 4.88 3.54 -28.23
N ASP A 676 5.72 2.55 -27.93
CA ASP A 676 5.50 1.12 -28.08
C ASP A 676 5.17 0.41 -26.76
N LEU A 677 4.95 1.16 -25.66
CA LEU A 677 4.60 0.59 -24.38
C LEU A 677 3.28 -0.21 -24.46
N PRO A 678 3.13 -1.29 -23.68
CA PRO A 678 1.95 -2.15 -23.72
C PRO A 678 0.66 -1.38 -23.44
N ILE A 679 -0.36 -1.64 -24.26
CA ILE A 679 -1.72 -1.14 -24.06
C ILE A 679 -2.57 -2.30 -23.53
N THR A 680 -3.09 -2.13 -22.33
CA THR A 680 -3.92 -3.12 -21.66
C THR A 680 -5.39 -2.69 -21.71
N THR A 681 -6.26 -3.51 -22.30
CA THR A 681 -7.70 -3.32 -22.20
C THR A 681 -8.18 -3.75 -20.82
N ILE A 682 -8.59 -2.80 -19.99
CA ILE A 682 -9.06 -3.04 -18.62
C ILE A 682 -10.48 -3.60 -18.64
N ALA A 683 -11.33 -2.95 -19.44
CA ALA A 683 -12.73 -3.27 -19.60
C ALA A 683 -13.16 -3.00 -21.04
N ALA A 684 -14.12 -3.76 -21.53
CA ALA A 684 -14.69 -3.58 -22.84
C ALA A 684 -16.17 -3.95 -22.84
N ASP A 685 -16.93 -3.32 -23.73
CA ASP A 685 -18.32 -3.66 -23.98
C ASP A 685 -18.66 -3.44 -25.46
N ARG A 686 -19.61 -4.22 -25.97
CA ARG A 686 -20.04 -4.17 -27.37
C ARG A 686 -21.55 -4.35 -27.48
N ILE A 687 -22.15 -3.60 -28.39
CA ILE A 687 -23.55 -3.69 -28.75
C ILE A 687 -23.73 -3.55 -30.26
N GLU A 688 -24.79 -4.17 -30.79
CA GLU A 688 -25.20 -4.02 -32.19
C GLU A 688 -26.60 -3.42 -32.24
N PHE A 689 -26.76 -2.32 -32.97
CA PHE A 689 -28.04 -1.70 -33.24
C PHE A 689 -28.48 -2.06 -34.65
N ARG A 690 -29.68 -2.65 -34.81
CA ARG A 690 -30.27 -2.77 -36.15
C ARG A 690 -30.58 -1.40 -36.71
N ILE A 691 -30.39 -1.25 -38.02
CA ILE A 691 -30.79 -0.04 -38.74
C ILE A 691 -32.18 -0.29 -39.30
N ALA A 692 -33.16 0.45 -38.79
CA ALA A 692 -34.54 0.32 -39.22
C ALA A 692 -34.74 0.98 -40.61
N PRO A 693 -35.55 0.38 -41.50
CA PRO A 693 -35.93 1.00 -42.76
C PRO A 693 -36.56 2.39 -42.55
N GLU A 694 -36.35 3.30 -43.49
CA GLU A 694 -36.94 4.64 -43.43
C GLU A 694 -38.48 4.54 -43.40
N GLY A 695 -39.11 5.12 -42.37
CA GLY A 695 -40.57 5.09 -42.18
C GLY A 695 -41.15 3.88 -41.40
N SER A 696 -40.33 2.91 -40.97
CA SER A 696 -40.80 1.88 -40.02
C SER A 696 -40.91 2.47 -38.60
N GLY A 697 -42.00 2.20 -37.88
CA GLY A 697 -42.21 2.70 -36.51
C GLY A 697 -41.18 2.18 -35.48
N GLU A 698 -41.17 2.78 -34.29
CA GLU A 698 -40.20 2.57 -33.17
C GLU A 698 -40.11 1.13 -32.61
N GLY A 699 -40.80 0.15 -33.20
CA GLY A 699 -41.04 -1.17 -32.61
C GLY A 699 -40.01 -2.26 -32.90
N VAL A 700 -38.94 -2.00 -33.66
CA VAL A 700 -37.91 -3.02 -33.94
C VAL A 700 -36.95 -3.08 -32.75
N VAL A 701 -37.09 -4.15 -31.96
CA VAL A 701 -36.25 -4.43 -30.80
C VAL A 701 -35.59 -5.78 -31.01
N ASP A 702 -34.28 -5.82 -30.81
CA ASP A 702 -33.51 -7.05 -30.84
C ASP A 702 -33.29 -7.60 -29.45
N ASP A 703 -33.38 -8.92 -29.34
CA ASP A 703 -32.90 -9.64 -28.17
C ASP A 703 -31.37 -9.82 -28.27
N ALA A 704 -30.68 -9.29 -27.29
CA ALA A 704 -29.26 -9.47 -27.07
C ALA A 704 -29.02 -10.12 -25.69
N PRO A 705 -27.87 -10.78 -25.48
CA PRO A 705 -27.56 -11.36 -24.19
C PRO A 705 -27.65 -10.34 -23.07
N ALA A 706 -28.39 -10.67 -22.01
CA ALA A 706 -28.47 -9.84 -20.82
C ALA A 706 -27.08 -9.75 -20.17
N PRO A 707 -26.62 -8.56 -19.76
CA PRO A 707 -25.39 -8.43 -18.99
C PRO A 707 -25.47 -9.20 -17.67
N ALA A 708 -24.32 -9.71 -17.19
CA ALA A 708 -24.24 -10.41 -15.91
C ALA A 708 -24.53 -9.51 -14.70
N THR A 709 -24.35 -8.19 -14.85
CA THR A 709 -24.64 -7.20 -13.81
C THR A 709 -26.16 -7.04 -13.63
N PRO A 710 -26.68 -7.13 -12.39
CA PRO A 710 -28.09 -6.92 -12.12
C PRO A 710 -28.60 -5.54 -12.60
N MET A 711 -29.87 -5.50 -13.02
CA MET A 711 -30.49 -4.28 -13.55
C MET A 711 -30.41 -3.09 -12.59
N TRP A 712 -30.68 -3.32 -11.30
CA TRP A 712 -30.62 -2.26 -10.28
C TRP A 712 -29.22 -1.66 -10.14
N GLU A 713 -28.18 -2.48 -10.24
CA GLU A 713 -26.79 -2.03 -10.10
C GLU A 713 -26.38 -1.20 -11.32
N ARG A 714 -26.83 -1.57 -12.53
CA ARG A 714 -26.58 -0.77 -13.75
C ARG A 714 -27.21 0.62 -13.64
N TRP A 715 -28.48 0.72 -13.22
CA TRP A 715 -29.14 2.01 -12.98
C TRP A 715 -28.45 2.82 -11.87
N ASN A 716 -28.05 2.15 -10.78
CA ASN A 716 -27.38 2.82 -9.67
C ASN A 716 -26.02 3.38 -10.10
N ASP A 717 -25.22 2.60 -10.84
CA ASP A 717 -23.92 3.04 -11.36
C ASP A 717 -24.06 4.21 -12.35
N TYR A 718 -25.07 4.16 -13.22
CA TYR A 718 -25.39 5.26 -14.12
C TYR A 718 -25.77 6.54 -13.34
N GLY A 719 -26.65 6.42 -12.35
CA GLY A 719 -27.04 7.53 -11.47
C GLY A 719 -25.87 8.10 -10.66
N ILE A 720 -24.99 7.25 -10.12
CA ILE A 720 -23.78 7.67 -9.40
C ILE A 720 -22.87 8.50 -10.31
N GLY A 721 -22.65 8.04 -11.55
CA GLY A 721 -21.82 8.77 -12.51
C GLY A 721 -22.38 10.14 -12.88
N LEU A 722 -23.70 10.29 -12.94
CA LEU A 722 -24.37 11.58 -13.16
C LEU A 722 -24.32 12.48 -11.93
N LEU A 723 -24.61 11.92 -10.74
CA LEU A 723 -24.55 12.65 -9.47
C LEU A 723 -23.18 13.29 -9.23
N LEU A 724 -22.09 12.57 -9.53
CA LEU A 724 -20.72 13.02 -9.31
C LEU A 724 -20.26 14.13 -10.28
N LYS A 725 -20.96 14.37 -11.39
CA LYS A 725 -20.74 15.56 -12.23
C LYS A 725 -21.33 16.85 -11.65
N GLY A 726 -22.13 16.72 -10.59
CA GLY A 726 -22.67 17.84 -9.84
C GLY A 726 -23.92 18.45 -10.50
N PRO A 727 -24.17 19.75 -10.29
CA PRO A 727 -25.48 20.37 -10.55
C PRO A 727 -26.02 20.26 -11.98
N ALA A 728 -25.16 20.00 -12.96
CA ALA A 728 -25.57 19.99 -14.37
C ALA A 728 -26.42 18.78 -14.76
N GLU A 729 -26.33 17.67 -14.02
CA GLU A 729 -27.04 16.41 -14.35
C GLU A 729 -27.79 15.80 -13.16
N LEU A 730 -28.10 16.60 -12.13
CA LEU A 730 -28.82 16.13 -10.93
C LEU A 730 -30.22 15.59 -11.27
N ARG A 731 -30.92 16.21 -12.24
CA ARG A 731 -32.23 15.73 -12.69
C ARG A 731 -32.14 14.32 -13.25
N GLN A 732 -31.22 14.08 -14.17
CA GLN A 732 -30.98 12.76 -14.76
C GLN A 732 -30.51 11.75 -13.70
N ALA A 733 -29.70 12.17 -12.73
CA ALA A 733 -29.32 11.31 -11.60
C ALA A 733 -30.55 10.90 -10.76
N GLY A 734 -31.44 11.85 -10.45
CA GLY A 734 -32.69 11.58 -9.75
C GLY A 734 -33.60 10.61 -10.50
N GLU A 735 -33.77 10.80 -11.81
CA GLU A 735 -34.50 9.87 -12.69
C GLU A 735 -33.92 8.45 -12.63
N ALA A 736 -32.59 8.32 -12.69
CA ALA A 736 -31.91 7.03 -12.59
C ALA A 736 -32.13 6.35 -11.23
N PHE A 737 -32.02 7.08 -10.12
CA PHE A 737 -32.23 6.53 -8.79
C PHE A 737 -33.70 6.19 -8.51
N ALA A 738 -34.65 6.89 -9.14
CA ALA A 738 -36.06 6.51 -9.11
C ALA A 738 -36.30 5.15 -9.78
N GLU A 739 -35.59 4.82 -10.86
CA GLU A 739 -35.64 3.47 -11.45
C GLU A 739 -35.06 2.41 -10.50
N VAL A 740 -34.01 2.74 -9.73
CA VAL A 740 -33.48 1.83 -8.70
C VAL A 740 -34.51 1.62 -7.58
N GLU A 741 -35.21 2.66 -7.15
CA GLU A 741 -36.25 2.56 -6.11
C GLU A 741 -37.43 1.70 -6.57
N LYS A 742 -37.85 1.80 -7.85
CA LYS A 742 -38.88 0.93 -8.45
C LYS A 742 -38.52 -0.56 -8.40
N LEU A 743 -37.23 -0.89 -8.35
CA LEU A 743 -36.71 -2.26 -8.21
C LEU A 743 -36.64 -2.72 -6.74
N ALA A 744 -37.29 -2.00 -5.82
CA ALA A 744 -37.33 -2.28 -4.38
C ALA A 744 -35.95 -2.33 -3.73
N ARG A 745 -35.00 -1.52 -4.22
CA ARG A 745 -33.65 -1.39 -3.66
C ARG A 745 -33.53 -0.11 -2.84
N TYR A 746 -33.04 -0.23 -1.62
CA TYR A 746 -32.80 0.93 -0.74
C TYR A 746 -31.86 1.98 -1.37
N ASP A 747 -30.95 1.53 -2.25
CA ASP A 747 -29.97 2.38 -2.94
C ASP A 747 -30.65 3.53 -3.69
N GLY A 748 -31.84 3.29 -4.26
CA GLY A 748 -32.61 4.30 -4.99
C GLY A 748 -33.06 5.44 -4.09
N ALA A 749 -33.81 5.13 -3.03
CA ALA A 749 -34.27 6.13 -2.06
C ALA A 749 -33.10 6.83 -1.36
N LEU A 750 -32.04 6.09 -1.00
CA LEU A 750 -30.86 6.67 -0.35
C LEU A 750 -30.14 7.67 -1.24
N ASN A 751 -29.96 7.35 -2.52
CA ASN A 751 -29.27 8.24 -3.46
C ASN A 751 -30.17 9.37 -3.98
N LEU A 752 -31.50 9.20 -4.02
CA LEU A 752 -32.44 10.32 -4.15
C LEU A 752 -32.27 11.32 -3.01
N GLY A 753 -32.06 10.84 -1.77
CA GLY A 753 -31.71 11.72 -0.65
C GLY A 753 -30.46 12.56 -0.92
N ARG A 754 -29.43 11.99 -1.56
CA ARG A 754 -28.22 12.73 -1.97
C ARG A 754 -28.50 13.76 -3.06
N VAL A 755 -29.32 13.41 -4.04
CA VAL A 755 -29.74 14.32 -5.12
C VAL A 755 -30.49 15.50 -4.53
N HIS A 756 -31.54 15.26 -3.75
CA HIS A 756 -32.35 16.32 -3.14
C HIS A 756 -31.55 17.20 -2.18
N TYR A 757 -30.64 16.61 -1.40
CA TYR A 757 -29.69 17.40 -0.60
C TYR A 757 -28.82 18.32 -1.48
N ALA A 758 -28.28 17.81 -2.59
CA ALA A 758 -27.49 18.62 -3.52
C ALA A 758 -28.30 19.69 -4.27
N GLU A 759 -29.59 19.45 -4.50
CA GLU A 759 -30.55 20.44 -5.05
C GLU A 759 -30.96 21.49 -4.00
N GLY A 760 -30.76 21.21 -2.71
CA GLY A 760 -31.23 22.03 -1.60
C GLY A 760 -32.70 21.77 -1.21
N ASP A 761 -33.34 20.74 -1.77
CA ASP A 761 -34.70 20.30 -1.40
C ASP A 761 -34.63 19.37 -0.17
N LEU A 762 -34.53 19.99 1.00
CA LEU A 762 -34.28 19.27 2.25
C LEU A 762 -35.46 18.41 2.68
N ASP A 763 -36.70 18.82 2.40
CA ASP A 763 -37.90 18.07 2.78
C ASP A 763 -37.98 16.75 2.00
N ARG A 764 -37.75 16.80 0.68
CA ARG A 764 -37.67 15.56 -0.11
C ARG A 764 -36.47 14.71 0.26
N ALA A 765 -35.36 15.31 0.69
CA ALA A 765 -34.23 14.56 1.21
C ALA A 765 -34.63 13.76 2.46
N VAL A 766 -35.35 14.37 3.41
CA VAL A 766 -35.88 13.66 4.61
C VAL A 766 -36.82 12.53 4.20
N GLU A 767 -37.79 12.80 3.33
CA GLU A 767 -38.75 11.78 2.87
C GLU A 767 -38.03 10.59 2.20
N ALA A 768 -37.03 10.85 1.37
CA ALA A 768 -36.25 9.82 0.70
C ALA A 768 -35.42 8.99 1.70
N LEU A 769 -34.81 9.62 2.71
CA LEU A 769 -34.07 8.95 3.77
C LEU A 769 -34.97 8.06 4.64
N GLU A 770 -36.19 8.50 4.95
CA GLU A 770 -37.16 7.68 5.67
C GLU A 770 -37.55 6.42 4.87
N ARG A 771 -37.78 6.56 3.56
CA ARG A 771 -38.07 5.42 2.69
C ARG A 771 -36.88 4.47 2.62
N ALA A 772 -35.66 4.99 2.51
CA ALA A 772 -34.43 4.19 2.52
C ALA A 772 -34.26 3.39 3.82
N ALA A 773 -34.54 4.02 4.98
CA ALA A 773 -34.45 3.37 6.28
C ALA A 773 -35.54 2.29 6.52
N LYS A 774 -36.70 2.42 5.87
CA LYS A 774 -37.84 1.48 5.96
C LYS A 774 -37.84 0.40 4.86
N ALA A 775 -36.89 0.45 3.92
CA ALA A 775 -36.76 -0.55 2.86
C ALA A 775 -36.44 -1.96 3.40
N ASP A 776 -36.62 -2.99 2.58
CA ASP A 776 -36.27 -4.38 2.92
C ASP A 776 -35.29 -4.98 1.89
N PRO A 777 -34.01 -5.23 2.25
CA PRO A 777 -33.38 -4.87 3.52
C PRO A 777 -33.23 -3.34 3.67
N PRO A 778 -33.14 -2.82 4.91
CA PRO A 778 -32.99 -1.38 5.13
C PRO A 778 -31.63 -0.87 4.65
N ALA A 779 -31.58 0.41 4.30
CA ALA A 779 -30.32 1.09 4.00
C ALA A 779 -29.33 1.03 5.19
N PRO A 780 -28.01 1.07 4.93
CA PRO A 780 -27.01 1.08 6.00
C PRO A 780 -27.25 2.23 6.99
N PRO A 781 -27.43 1.94 8.29
CA PRO A 781 -27.85 2.95 9.26
C PRO A 781 -26.83 4.08 9.41
N TRP A 782 -25.54 3.80 9.23
CA TRP A 782 -24.48 4.81 9.27
C TRP A 782 -24.53 5.80 8.09
N THR A 783 -24.88 5.35 6.88
CA THR A 783 -25.00 6.27 5.73
C THR A 783 -26.27 7.10 5.83
N VAL A 784 -27.37 6.50 6.32
CA VAL A 784 -28.59 7.24 6.64
C VAL A 784 -28.32 8.29 7.71
N ALA A 785 -27.66 7.93 8.82
CA ALA A 785 -27.31 8.86 9.89
C ALA A 785 -26.41 9.99 9.39
N TRP A 786 -25.37 9.70 8.60
CA TRP A 786 -24.51 10.73 8.02
C TRP A 786 -25.30 11.74 7.17
N LEU A 787 -26.15 11.26 6.26
CA LEU A 787 -26.90 12.14 5.36
C LEU A 787 -28.04 12.87 6.10
N SER A 788 -28.71 12.22 7.05
CA SER A 788 -29.65 12.86 7.97
C SER A 788 -28.97 13.95 8.81
N GLY A 789 -27.72 13.75 9.22
CA GLY A 789 -26.94 14.76 9.93
C GLY A 789 -26.68 16.00 9.07
N LEU A 790 -26.32 15.81 7.79
CA LEU A 790 -26.15 16.91 6.83
C LEU A 790 -27.45 17.68 6.61
N VAL A 791 -28.57 16.97 6.39
CA VAL A 791 -29.89 17.57 6.18
C VAL A 791 -30.35 18.36 7.41
N ASN A 792 -30.30 17.75 8.60
CA ASN A 792 -30.68 18.41 9.85
C ASN A 792 -29.83 19.65 10.12
N ARG A 793 -28.52 19.57 9.86
CA ARG A 793 -27.63 20.73 10.04
C ARG A 793 -28.03 21.88 9.11
N GLN A 794 -28.34 21.59 7.85
CA GLN A 794 -28.75 22.62 6.88
C GLN A 794 -30.15 23.19 7.18
N GLN A 795 -31.05 22.41 7.79
CA GLN A 795 -32.34 22.89 8.32
C GLN A 795 -32.19 23.71 9.63
N GLY A 796 -31.01 23.71 10.26
CA GLY A 796 -30.79 24.36 11.55
C GLY A 796 -31.14 23.49 12.77
N HIS A 797 -31.53 22.23 12.57
CA HIS A 797 -31.78 21.22 13.61
C HIS A 797 -30.46 20.65 14.16
N LEU A 798 -29.68 21.51 14.83
CA LEU A 798 -28.29 21.18 15.19
C LEU A 798 -28.17 20.08 16.24
N ALA A 799 -29.13 19.93 17.15
CA ALA A 799 -29.10 18.89 18.18
C ALA A 799 -29.32 17.50 17.55
N GLU A 800 -30.23 17.41 16.59
CA GLU A 800 -30.50 16.22 15.79
C GLU A 800 -29.31 15.91 14.89
N ALA A 801 -28.70 16.91 14.25
CA ALA A 801 -27.51 16.75 13.45
C ALA A 801 -26.33 16.18 14.25
N GLU A 802 -26.09 16.71 15.46
CA GLU A 802 -25.08 16.19 16.36
C GLU A 802 -25.33 14.72 16.70
N LYS A 803 -26.56 14.38 17.11
CA LYS A 803 -26.94 12.99 17.44
C LYS A 803 -26.67 12.05 16.27
N ASN A 804 -27.01 12.49 15.06
CA ASN A 804 -26.76 11.73 13.83
C ASN A 804 -25.25 11.50 13.60
N PHE A 805 -24.42 12.55 13.67
CA PHE A 805 -22.97 12.38 13.48
C PHE A 805 -22.30 11.55 14.58
N ARG A 806 -22.75 11.68 15.84
CA ARG A 806 -22.29 10.80 16.93
C ARG A 806 -22.66 9.35 16.68
N SER A 807 -23.89 9.07 16.25
CA SER A 807 -24.31 7.71 15.90
C SER A 807 -23.38 7.08 14.85
N VAL A 808 -22.95 7.84 13.84
CA VAL A 808 -21.96 7.36 12.87
C VAL A 808 -20.61 7.01 13.52
N LEU A 809 -20.08 7.88 14.37
CA LEU A 809 -18.73 7.75 14.92
C LEU A 809 -18.65 6.75 16.08
N GLU A 810 -19.69 6.68 16.90
CA GLU A 810 -19.71 6.05 18.23
C GLU A 810 -20.45 4.69 18.24
N ASP A 811 -21.51 4.51 17.44
CA ASP A 811 -22.28 3.27 17.46
C ASP A 811 -21.48 2.10 16.89
N ARG A 812 -21.69 0.90 17.46
CA ARG A 812 -21.08 -0.35 17.00
C ARG A 812 -22.13 -1.43 16.85
N THR A 813 -22.63 -1.59 15.62
CA THR A 813 -23.62 -2.63 15.29
C THR A 813 -22.95 -4.00 15.10
N PRO A 814 -23.67 -5.12 15.28
CA PRO A 814 -23.14 -6.46 15.01
C PRO A 814 -22.58 -6.60 13.58
N VAL A 815 -23.27 -6.00 12.59
CA VAL A 815 -22.84 -6.01 11.18
C VAL A 815 -21.52 -5.26 10.99
N MET A 816 -21.31 -4.14 11.68
CA MET A 816 -20.04 -3.41 11.61
C MET A 816 -18.89 -4.26 12.17
N ILE A 817 -19.10 -4.91 13.32
CA ILE A 817 -18.09 -5.77 13.95
C ILE A 817 -17.76 -6.97 13.06
N GLU A 818 -18.78 -7.64 12.52
CA GLU A 818 -18.62 -8.80 11.64
C GLU A 818 -17.83 -8.45 10.36
N ARG A 819 -18.14 -7.29 9.76
CA ARG A 819 -17.57 -6.86 8.48
C ARG A 819 -16.26 -6.09 8.61
N GLY A 820 -15.89 -5.67 9.82
CA GLY A 820 -14.65 -4.94 10.14
C GLY A 820 -14.74 -3.41 10.02
N TYR A 821 -15.94 -2.82 10.07
CA TYR A 821 -16.12 -1.37 9.89
C TYR A 821 -15.81 -0.55 11.15
N ASP A 822 -15.09 0.55 10.95
CA ASP A 822 -14.76 1.52 11.98
C ASP A 822 -14.87 2.96 11.45
N PHE A 823 -16.07 3.52 11.51
CA PHE A 823 -16.32 4.90 11.09
C PHE A 823 -15.80 5.93 12.09
N SER A 824 -15.23 5.55 13.25
CA SER A 824 -14.62 6.52 14.16
C SER A 824 -13.37 7.20 13.58
N LEU A 825 -12.87 6.69 12.46
CA LEU A 825 -11.75 7.21 11.67
C LEU A 825 -12.21 8.05 10.46
N ASP A 826 -13.52 8.24 10.25
CA ASP A 826 -14.05 9.10 9.20
C ASP A 826 -13.87 10.58 9.57
N TYR A 827 -12.71 11.15 9.26
CA TYR A 827 -12.42 12.52 9.65
C TYR A 827 -13.30 13.57 8.98
N ASP A 828 -13.97 13.25 7.86
CA ASP A 828 -14.97 14.14 7.27
C ASP A 828 -16.19 14.25 8.21
N VAL A 829 -16.62 13.14 8.80
CA VAL A 829 -17.72 13.11 9.79
C VAL A 829 -17.29 13.72 11.13
N ILE A 830 -16.04 13.50 11.56
CA ILE A 830 -15.50 14.15 12.77
C ILE A 830 -15.51 15.68 12.60
N ASN A 831 -15.10 16.18 11.43
CA ASN A 831 -15.16 17.60 11.11
C ASN A 831 -16.60 18.11 11.12
N LEU A 832 -17.55 17.39 10.51
CA LEU A 832 -18.98 17.76 10.53
C LEU A 832 -19.54 17.84 11.95
N LEU A 833 -19.17 16.91 12.84
CA LEU A 833 -19.54 16.95 14.25
C LEU A 833 -18.95 18.19 14.94
N GLY A 834 -17.66 18.47 14.73
CA GLY A 834 -16.98 19.65 15.28
C GLY A 834 -17.61 20.97 14.82
N GLU A 835 -17.94 21.09 13.54
CA GLU A 835 -18.65 22.26 13.00
C GLU A 835 -20.05 22.41 13.60
N THR A 836 -20.78 21.30 13.74
CA THR A 836 -22.13 21.29 14.33
C THR A 836 -22.12 21.77 15.78
N LEU A 837 -21.19 21.25 16.59
CA LEU A 837 -20.99 21.67 17.98
C LEU A 837 -20.61 23.16 18.07
N PHE A 838 -19.77 23.64 17.14
CA PHE A 838 -19.40 25.05 17.10
C PHE A 838 -20.61 25.93 16.76
N ASP A 839 -21.46 25.52 15.81
CA ASP A 839 -22.66 26.25 15.45
C ASP A 839 -23.69 26.24 16.60
N ARG A 840 -23.83 25.14 17.35
CA ARG A 840 -24.64 25.10 18.59
C ARG A 840 -24.13 26.12 19.62
N ALA A 841 -22.81 26.21 19.82
CA ALA A 841 -22.22 27.17 20.74
C ALA A 841 -22.45 28.63 20.31
N LYS A 842 -22.65 28.90 19.01
CA LYS A 842 -22.99 30.24 18.50
C LYS A 842 -24.46 30.61 18.73
N MET A 843 -25.35 29.62 18.83
CA MET A 843 -26.78 29.83 19.10
C MET A 843 -27.08 30.16 20.57
N LEU A 844 -26.21 29.77 21.50
CA LEU A 844 -26.36 30.11 22.92
C LEU A 844 -26.14 31.61 23.15
N GLU A 845 -27.00 32.21 23.97
CA GLU A 845 -26.90 33.63 24.33
C GLU A 845 -25.58 33.92 25.04
N ARG A 846 -25.03 35.13 24.83
CA ARG A 846 -23.80 35.58 25.50
C ARG A 846 -24.07 36.09 26.91
N ASP A 847 -24.96 35.43 27.64
CA ASP A 847 -25.29 35.76 29.01
C ASP A 847 -24.49 34.88 30.00
N PRO A 848 -24.44 35.23 31.29
CA PRO A 848 -23.74 34.43 32.29
C PRO A 848 -24.36 33.04 32.53
N ALA A 849 -25.63 32.82 32.19
CA ALA A 849 -26.35 31.59 32.48
C ALA A 849 -25.98 30.46 31.49
N SER A 850 -25.79 30.80 30.21
CA SER A 850 -25.36 29.86 29.16
C SER A 850 -23.84 29.79 28.96
N ALA A 851 -23.07 30.61 29.69
CA ALA A 851 -21.62 30.71 29.51
C ALA A 851 -20.87 29.37 29.67
N SER A 852 -21.25 28.57 30.68
CA SER A 852 -20.61 27.27 30.95
C SER A 852 -20.91 26.22 29.88
N GLU A 853 -22.17 26.13 29.44
CA GLU A 853 -22.60 25.23 28.37
C GLU A 853 -21.93 25.61 27.04
N ARG A 854 -21.90 26.91 26.73
CA ARG A 854 -21.21 27.42 25.55
C ARG A 854 -19.73 27.08 25.55
N GLU A 855 -19.04 27.28 26.67
CA GLU A 855 -17.64 26.92 26.79
C GLU A 855 -17.41 25.40 26.62
N ALA A 856 -18.29 24.57 27.20
CA ALA A 856 -18.21 23.12 27.05
C ALA A 856 -18.33 22.68 25.58
N LEU A 857 -19.30 23.23 24.83
CA LEU A 857 -19.47 22.96 23.40
C LEU A 857 -18.25 23.40 22.57
N LEU A 858 -17.67 24.58 22.87
CA LEU A 858 -16.46 25.06 22.19
C LEU A 858 -15.27 24.13 22.43
N ARG A 859 -15.08 23.66 23.67
CA ARG A 859 -14.01 22.72 24.03
C ARG A 859 -14.21 21.37 23.37
N GLU A 860 -15.44 20.89 23.31
CA GLU A 860 -15.76 19.64 22.64
C GLU A 860 -15.56 19.71 21.12
N ALA A 861 -16.00 20.80 20.48
CA ALA A 861 -15.74 21.06 19.07
C ALA A 861 -14.23 21.05 18.77
N ALA A 862 -13.44 21.71 19.62
CA ALA A 862 -11.99 21.71 19.49
C ALA A 862 -11.39 20.29 19.61
N ALA A 863 -11.89 19.48 20.54
CA ALA A 863 -11.44 18.09 20.69
C ALA A 863 -11.73 17.22 19.44
N GLN A 864 -12.85 17.47 18.74
CA GLN A 864 -13.13 16.77 17.48
C GLN A 864 -12.13 17.16 16.39
N PHE A 865 -11.84 18.45 16.20
CA PHE A 865 -10.85 18.87 15.22
C PHE A 865 -9.42 18.42 15.59
N GLU A 866 -9.07 18.38 16.87
CA GLU A 866 -7.80 17.78 17.34
C GLU A 866 -7.75 16.27 17.01
N LYS A 867 -8.88 15.55 17.08
CA LYS A 867 -8.98 14.15 16.65
C LYS A 867 -8.74 14.03 15.14
N THR A 868 -9.32 14.92 14.32
CA THR A 868 -9.02 14.98 12.88
C THR A 868 -7.52 15.17 12.63
N LEU A 869 -6.87 16.10 13.33
CA LEU A 869 -5.43 16.37 13.14
C LEU A 869 -4.50 15.21 13.56
N LYS A 870 -4.99 14.23 14.35
CA LYS A 870 -4.25 12.98 14.60
C LYS A 870 -4.29 12.02 13.42
N LEU A 871 -5.31 12.09 12.58
CA LEU A 871 -5.49 11.26 11.38
C LEU A 871 -4.86 11.93 10.15
N ASP A 872 -5.14 13.23 9.97
CA ASP A 872 -4.57 14.07 8.94
C ASP A 872 -4.14 15.43 9.53
N SER A 873 -2.85 15.52 9.88
CA SER A 873 -2.25 16.72 10.48
C SER A 873 -2.20 17.94 9.54
N GLU A 874 -2.59 17.76 8.28
CA GLU A 874 -2.57 18.79 7.24
C GLU A 874 -4.00 19.21 6.83
N ASN A 875 -5.01 18.83 7.64
CA ASN A 875 -6.42 19.06 7.34
C ASN A 875 -6.79 20.56 7.45
N VAL A 876 -7.08 21.17 6.29
CA VAL A 876 -7.36 22.61 6.17
C VAL A 876 -8.59 23.03 6.99
N THR A 877 -9.65 22.20 6.99
CA THR A 877 -10.91 22.46 7.71
C THR A 877 -10.70 22.47 9.23
N ALA A 878 -9.94 21.50 9.75
CA ALA A 878 -9.65 21.41 11.18
C ALA A 878 -8.81 22.60 11.65
N HIS A 879 -7.74 22.97 10.93
CA HIS A 879 -6.94 24.15 11.28
C HIS A 879 -7.73 25.45 11.23
N TYR A 880 -8.59 25.64 10.22
CA TYR A 880 -9.46 26.81 10.14
C TYR A 880 -10.36 26.92 11.38
N ASN A 881 -11.11 25.87 11.70
CA ASN A 881 -12.06 25.90 12.81
C ASN A 881 -11.37 25.99 14.17
N LEU A 882 -10.24 25.31 14.40
CA LEU A 882 -9.46 25.44 15.63
C LEU A 882 -8.97 26.87 15.85
N SER A 883 -8.59 27.58 14.78
CA SER A 883 -8.21 29.00 14.90
C SER A 883 -9.35 29.86 15.47
N LEU A 884 -10.59 29.61 15.05
CA LEU A 884 -11.79 30.33 15.50
C LEU A 884 -12.21 29.92 16.91
N LEU A 885 -12.15 28.62 17.21
CA LEU A 885 -12.52 28.05 18.50
C LEU A 885 -11.59 28.51 19.62
N TYR A 886 -10.27 28.47 19.42
CA TYR A 886 -9.33 28.94 20.44
C TYR A 886 -9.44 30.45 20.68
N ARG A 887 -9.72 31.24 19.63
CA ARG A 887 -10.04 32.67 19.82
C ARG A 887 -11.28 32.85 20.67
N ALA A 888 -12.33 32.07 20.41
CA ALA A 888 -13.57 32.12 21.19
C ALA A 888 -13.39 31.64 22.65
N LEU A 889 -12.37 30.80 22.91
CA LEU A 889 -11.96 30.33 24.24
C LEU A 889 -10.91 31.23 24.92
N GLY A 890 -10.46 32.31 24.27
CA GLY A 890 -9.44 33.23 24.79
C GLY A 890 -7.99 32.74 24.69
N ASP A 891 -7.72 31.65 23.97
CA ASP A 891 -6.37 31.14 23.70
C ASP A 891 -5.83 31.70 22.38
N GLU A 892 -5.38 32.96 22.41
CA GLU A 892 -4.84 33.65 21.24
C GLU A 892 -3.60 32.98 20.65
N LYS A 893 -2.80 32.30 21.49
CA LYS A 893 -1.58 31.61 21.04
C LYS A 893 -1.93 30.44 20.12
N ARG A 894 -2.81 29.53 20.58
CA ARG A 894 -3.24 28.40 19.75
C ARG A 894 -4.07 28.87 18.55
N SER A 895 -4.87 29.92 18.71
CA SER A 895 -5.60 30.53 17.59
C SER A 895 -4.65 30.95 16.46
N ALA A 896 -3.61 31.73 16.79
CA ALA A 896 -2.62 32.21 15.82
C ALA A 896 -1.84 31.06 15.18
N GLU A 897 -1.48 30.03 15.95
CA GLU A 897 -0.81 28.84 15.43
C GLU A 897 -1.66 28.11 14.38
N HIS A 898 -2.94 27.82 14.69
CA HIS A 898 -3.83 27.15 13.75
C HIS A 898 -4.18 28.02 12.54
N ALA A 899 -4.25 29.35 12.70
CA ALA A 899 -4.41 30.26 11.56
C ALA A 899 -3.20 30.20 10.60
N ALA A 900 -1.98 30.12 11.13
CA ALA A 900 -0.77 29.97 10.32
C ALA A 900 -0.73 28.63 9.57
N TYR A 901 -1.13 27.53 10.22
CA TYR A 901 -1.26 26.23 9.55
C TYR A 901 -2.35 26.23 8.46
N HIS A 902 -3.49 26.87 8.72
CA HIS A 902 -4.54 27.01 7.71
C HIS A 902 -4.03 27.75 6.47
N GLU A 903 -3.35 28.89 6.65
CA GLU A 903 -2.77 29.65 5.54
C GLU A 903 -1.69 28.86 4.79
N ARG A 904 -0.88 28.07 5.51
CA ARG A 904 0.11 27.18 4.93
C ARG A 904 -0.54 26.14 4.00
N TYR A 905 -1.58 25.45 4.46
CA TYR A 905 -2.17 24.31 3.74
C TYR A 905 -3.27 24.69 2.74
N LYS A 906 -3.93 25.85 2.90
CA LYS A 906 -4.96 26.34 1.98
C LYS A 906 -4.33 26.71 0.63
N LEU A 907 -4.98 26.31 -0.46
CA LEU A 907 -4.56 26.69 -1.81
C LEU A 907 -4.78 28.20 -2.06
N ASP A 908 -3.92 28.80 -2.87
CA ASP A 908 -4.11 30.18 -3.37
C ASP A 908 -5.17 30.18 -4.48
N ASP A 909 -6.36 30.66 -4.15
CA ASP A 909 -7.51 30.68 -5.06
C ASP A 909 -7.27 31.60 -6.28
N ASN A 910 -6.56 32.72 -6.12
CA ASN A 910 -6.33 33.67 -7.20
C ASN A 910 -5.31 33.12 -8.21
N ALA A 911 -4.22 32.54 -7.72
CA ALA A 911 -3.22 31.89 -8.57
C ALA A 911 -3.84 30.68 -9.30
N ARG A 912 -4.68 29.91 -8.61
CA ARG A 912 -5.43 28.78 -9.18
C ARG A 912 -6.26 29.22 -10.38
N ASP A 913 -7.10 30.24 -10.20
CA ASP A 913 -8.06 30.67 -11.24
C ASP A 913 -7.33 31.26 -12.45
N SER A 914 -6.23 31.97 -12.24
CA SER A 914 -5.34 32.46 -13.31
C SER A 914 -4.71 31.32 -14.12
N ALA A 915 -4.15 30.30 -13.45
CA ALA A 915 -3.54 29.15 -14.12
C ALA A 915 -4.56 28.38 -14.97
N ILE A 916 -5.76 28.13 -14.42
CA ILE A 916 -6.87 27.49 -15.13
C ILE A 916 -7.29 28.32 -16.35
N ALA A 917 -7.48 29.63 -16.21
CA ALA A 917 -7.89 30.49 -17.32
C ALA A 917 -6.88 30.49 -18.48
N LYS A 918 -5.57 30.47 -18.18
CA LYS A 918 -4.50 30.34 -19.19
C LYS A 918 -4.53 28.97 -19.86
N ALA A 919 -4.68 27.90 -19.08
CA ALA A 919 -4.71 26.54 -19.60
C ALA A 919 -5.90 26.31 -20.54
N ARG A 920 -7.09 26.80 -20.19
CA ARG A 920 -8.28 26.69 -21.04
C ARG A 920 -8.08 27.31 -22.43
N LYS A 921 -7.41 28.46 -22.50
CA LYS A 921 -7.05 29.10 -23.78
C LYS A 921 -6.01 28.31 -24.59
N ARG A 922 -5.07 27.65 -23.89
CA ARG A 922 -3.93 26.96 -24.50
C ARG A 922 -4.27 25.55 -24.99
N TYR A 923 -5.18 24.86 -24.33
CA TYR A 923 -5.48 23.45 -24.58
C TYR A 923 -6.97 23.22 -24.88
N PRO A 924 -7.43 23.45 -26.12
CA PRO A 924 -8.86 23.36 -26.47
C PRO A 924 -9.50 22.01 -26.16
N ALA A 925 -8.80 20.90 -26.38
CA ALA A 925 -9.31 19.57 -26.09
C ALA A 925 -9.45 19.32 -24.57
N ALA A 926 -8.49 19.81 -23.78
CA ALA A 926 -8.53 19.69 -22.32
C ALA A 926 -9.55 20.65 -21.69
N ASP A 927 -9.73 21.84 -22.25
CA ASP A 927 -10.81 22.77 -21.86
C ASP A 927 -12.18 22.13 -22.09
N ARG A 928 -12.39 21.51 -23.25
CA ARG A 928 -13.61 20.74 -23.55
C ARG A 928 -13.82 19.60 -22.56
N ALA A 929 -12.78 18.86 -22.21
CA ALA A 929 -12.85 17.78 -21.24
C ALA A 929 -13.10 18.27 -19.79
N ALA A 930 -12.86 19.55 -19.50
CA ALA A 930 -13.08 20.18 -18.20
C ALA A 930 -14.47 20.84 -18.05
N GLU A 931 -15.32 20.77 -19.08
CA GLU A 931 -16.71 21.23 -18.98
C GLU A 931 -17.53 20.29 -18.07
N LYS A 932 -18.57 20.84 -17.42
CA LYS A 932 -19.43 20.06 -16.52
C LYS A 932 -20.20 18.95 -17.26
N VAL A 933 -20.58 19.21 -18.51
CA VAL A 933 -21.24 18.25 -19.40
C VAL A 933 -20.46 18.21 -20.69
N VAL A 934 -19.94 17.03 -21.04
CA VAL A 934 -19.16 16.82 -22.25
C VAL A 934 -19.84 15.78 -23.13
N ILE A 935 -20.17 16.18 -24.35
CA ILE A 935 -20.54 15.26 -25.43
C ILE A 935 -19.31 15.04 -26.30
N TYR A 936 -18.81 13.82 -26.33
CA TYR A 936 -17.67 13.41 -27.16
C TYR A 936 -18.19 12.95 -28.54
N SER A 937 -17.89 13.71 -29.60
CA SER A 937 -18.33 13.35 -30.95
C SER A 937 -17.53 12.16 -31.49
N LEU A 938 -18.23 11.14 -31.99
CA LEU A 938 -17.64 10.01 -32.70
C LEU A 938 -17.32 10.34 -34.17
N HIS A 939 -17.63 11.55 -34.64
CA HIS A 939 -17.56 11.95 -36.05
C HIS A 939 -16.71 13.20 -36.28
N ARG A 940 -15.83 13.52 -35.32
CA ARG A 940 -14.94 14.70 -35.40
C ARG A 940 -14.08 14.65 -36.66
N SER A 941 -14.13 15.71 -37.47
CA SER A 941 -13.28 15.82 -38.65
C SER A 941 -11.79 15.76 -38.27
N GLY A 942 -11.02 14.96 -39.01
CA GLY A 942 -9.60 14.73 -38.73
C GLY A 942 -9.30 13.84 -37.52
N ALA A 943 -10.29 13.12 -36.97
CA ALA A 943 -10.02 12.09 -35.96
C ALA A 943 -9.19 10.95 -36.57
N PRO A 944 -8.11 10.48 -35.91
CA PRO A 944 -7.33 9.35 -36.41
C PRO A 944 -8.23 8.10 -36.55
N GLY A 945 -8.00 7.29 -37.57
CA GLY A 945 -8.79 6.08 -37.83
C GLY A 945 -10.21 6.32 -38.37
N LEU A 946 -10.63 7.58 -38.59
CA LEU A 946 -11.84 7.94 -39.31
C LEU A 946 -11.47 8.48 -40.71
N GLY A 947 -12.12 7.97 -41.76
CA GLY A 947 -11.93 8.51 -43.11
C GLY A 947 -12.44 9.95 -43.23
N PRO A 948 -12.06 10.70 -44.29
CA PRO A 948 -12.59 12.04 -44.53
C PRO A 948 -14.13 11.97 -44.61
N THR A 949 -14.81 12.60 -43.65
CA THR A 949 -16.26 12.61 -43.54
C THR A 949 -16.87 13.42 -44.68
N THR A 950 -17.85 12.84 -45.39
CA THR A 950 -18.67 13.53 -46.41
C THR A 950 -19.75 14.42 -45.79
N VAL A 951 -19.92 14.38 -44.46
CA VAL A 951 -20.88 15.20 -43.73
C VAL A 951 -20.20 16.51 -43.33
N ALA A 952 -20.43 17.55 -44.13
CA ALA A 952 -20.01 18.91 -43.82
C ALA A 952 -20.62 19.35 -42.48
N ASP A 953 -19.78 19.46 -41.46
CA ASP A 953 -20.11 20.06 -40.18
C ASP A 953 -20.48 21.54 -40.40
N LYS A 954 -21.79 21.84 -40.33
CA LYS A 954 -22.29 23.21 -40.51
C LYS A 954 -21.89 24.13 -39.36
N ASP A 955 -21.43 23.59 -38.23
CA ASP A 955 -21.05 24.38 -37.06
C ASP A 955 -19.66 25.03 -37.18
N ALA A 956 -18.81 24.52 -38.08
CA ALA A 956 -17.53 25.17 -38.42
C ALA A 956 -17.72 26.51 -39.16
N LYS A 957 -18.86 26.71 -39.85
CA LYS A 957 -19.16 27.97 -40.56
C LYS A 957 -19.68 29.09 -39.66
N VAL A 958 -20.24 28.77 -38.49
CA VAL A 958 -20.72 29.80 -37.55
C VAL A 958 -19.55 30.45 -36.79
N ARG A 959 -18.47 29.70 -36.52
CA ARG A 959 -17.27 30.23 -35.86
C ARG A 959 -16.36 31.05 -36.79
N THR A 960 -16.34 30.73 -38.08
CA THR A 960 -15.53 31.47 -39.06
C THR A 960 -16.14 32.82 -39.45
N ASN A 961 -17.47 32.96 -39.45
CA ASN A 961 -18.12 34.25 -39.74
C ASN A 961 -18.10 35.24 -38.57
N ALA A 962 -18.07 34.77 -37.31
CA ALA A 962 -17.94 35.65 -36.14
C ALA A 962 -16.52 36.23 -36.00
N GLN A 963 -15.47 35.50 -36.41
CA GLN A 963 -14.09 36.03 -36.43
C GLN A 963 -13.83 36.97 -37.60
N ALA A 964 -14.59 36.88 -38.69
CA ALA A 964 -14.46 37.77 -39.84
C ALA A 964 -15.16 39.14 -39.63
N SER A 965 -16.23 39.22 -38.83
CA SER A 965 -16.91 40.48 -38.55
C SER A 965 -16.15 41.38 -37.56
N ASP A 966 -15.41 40.80 -36.62
CA ASP A 966 -14.64 41.57 -35.63
C ASP A 966 -13.32 42.13 -36.21
N ALA A 967 -12.80 41.54 -37.29
CA ALA A 967 -11.61 42.05 -37.98
C ALA A 967 -11.90 43.21 -38.96
N ALA A 968 -13.17 43.38 -39.37
CA ALA A 968 -13.57 44.43 -40.32
C ALA A 968 -14.01 45.76 -39.64
N GLY A 969 -14.29 45.74 -38.34
CA GLY A 969 -14.72 46.93 -37.57
C GLY A 969 -13.60 47.77 -36.95
N ALA A 970 -12.36 47.29 -36.95
CA ALA A 970 -11.26 47.92 -36.20
C ALA A 970 -10.30 48.79 -37.06
N ASN A 971 -10.60 49.02 -38.34
CA ASN A 971 -9.68 49.71 -39.27
C ASN A 971 -10.25 50.97 -39.95
N ALA A 972 -11.21 51.64 -39.32
CA ALA A 972 -11.69 52.93 -39.79
C ALA A 972 -12.04 53.87 -38.62
N SER A 973 -11.03 54.56 -38.07
CA SER A 973 -11.16 55.93 -37.53
C SER A 973 -9.93 56.37 -36.72
N VAL A 974 -8.80 56.64 -37.36
CA VAL A 974 -7.83 57.60 -36.82
C VAL A 974 -7.14 58.31 -37.99
N ASP A 975 -7.78 59.34 -38.53
CA ASP A 975 -7.04 60.48 -39.09
C ASP A 975 -7.97 61.70 -39.21
N ALA A 976 -7.80 62.67 -38.31
CA ALA A 976 -7.99 64.12 -38.52
C ALA A 976 -8.07 64.88 -37.19
N GLY A 977 -7.20 65.88 -37.03
CA GLY A 977 -7.55 67.12 -36.35
C GLY A 977 -6.71 67.51 -35.15
N GLY A 978 -5.60 68.21 -35.39
CA GLY A 978 -5.00 69.09 -34.40
C GLY A 978 -5.66 70.48 -34.36
N GLY A 979 -5.48 71.20 -33.25
CA GLY A 979 -5.54 72.66 -33.22
C GLY A 979 -6.51 73.30 -32.21
N ARG A 980 -5.89 73.92 -31.19
CA ARG A 980 -6.41 74.86 -30.17
C ARG A 980 -7.05 74.27 -28.91
#